data_AF-A0AAF3JBD7-F1
#
_entry.id   AF-A0AAF3JBD7-F1
#
_cell.length_a   1.000
_cell.length_b   1.000
_cell.length_c   1.000
_cell.angle_alpha   90.00
_cell.angle_beta   90.00
_cell.angle_gamma   90.00
#
_symmetry.space_group_name_H-M   'P 1'
#
loop_
_entity.id
_entity.type
_entity.pdbx_description
1 polymer ?
#
loop_
_entity_poly.entity_id
_entity_poly.type
_entity_poly.pdbx_seq_one_letter_code
_entity_poly.pdbx_strand_id
1 'polypeptide(L)'
;MAAKLDESPIALALSVDHIASYCHNCLIKNDKLKKCSACRMIVYCSAECQKSDWKLHKPECSAIQKHDGVSDEGTRLVMRLGSLWARKEMGTTANETLDDPFSGRRLDTLESHYDSFQERANKWLGVFGEYGQWLSVYKEFCLKPIVDEEIVKRLFCICSVNSFSLTNQFGTTIGICLCLRLSAVDHSCKPTARLAFKGRTCLLVPSFPFASCITNLLSLNHSYIDELQPRAERQKQLKEMYNFTCECPGCIDEQRFLQMEGFACPECASPIAHTEGASCLNDNCAYRLAADHLEICTLALETAKAGNSSLKRKDLKNDVKKGLAEKLLTVYQNSLHELNIQRLPALRVLYETAIDEERLDEAETYGAKLLAIYSAFQGPDDLSLCHFKYGYAQVLKKQNRHAACKSLLGPVREIFGKTFGANSQIYTNVEIMLRGFSLSWFTLISYPIDQTNRQTRMRLEQRATALFREFSRLLSNGQPKLLRTIIPFPDCYASIRPSSSKNHTLSRNRLTQLYSVSTKKISDLSASHGHLTISFQHGLPILVVPLPSRTEPCQFSLRPISDTVGSFCEQLKIEDRGIDHVGLYMSDGARIASSTAIEHLLQFQTFRLRINDRHFNVEVAKLELDPISDRVRSVDDLRAVVAQLHGVLNVNEYKAERERRLQERLEKAEEELKPLQDQKTLIERECEAHSERVMIAGFAAMGIQTGIFARLTWWDFSWDIMEPITYFATFSTVIASCGYYLYTKQPFEYHQCRDRIFTRQFYKRAMKHNFNIIRYNELITEREEVQRLLGCIRDPLQLHLPVSYLSKYERI
;
A
#
# COMPACT_ATOMS: atom_id res chain seq x y z
N MET A 1 -9.07 34.31 -26.73
CA MET A 1 -7.62 34.54 -26.53
C MET A 1 -7.07 33.36 -25.73
N ALA A 2 -5.92 32.80 -26.11
CA ALA A 2 -5.36 31.62 -25.44
C ALA A 2 -4.75 31.98 -24.08
N ALA A 3 -5.07 31.20 -23.05
CA ALA A 3 -4.46 31.37 -21.73
C ALA A 3 -2.94 31.22 -21.83
N LYS A 4 -2.18 32.06 -21.10
CA LYS A 4 -0.72 31.95 -21.07
C LYS A 4 -0.33 30.69 -20.31
N LEU A 5 0.28 29.71 -20.99
CA LEU A 5 0.65 28.42 -20.39
C LEU A 5 2.11 28.37 -19.91
N ASP A 6 2.82 29.49 -19.90
CA ASP A 6 4.23 29.59 -19.52
C ASP A 6 4.49 30.60 -18.38
N GLU A 7 5.43 30.28 -17.49
CA GLU A 7 5.84 31.15 -16.38
C GLU A 7 7.33 30.97 -16.07
N SER A 8 8.05 32.05 -15.78
CA SER A 8 9.37 31.97 -15.19
C SER A 8 9.26 31.84 -13.66
N PRO A 9 9.91 30.85 -13.01
CA PRO A 9 9.88 30.71 -11.57
C PRO A 9 10.40 31.96 -10.86
N ILE A 10 9.71 32.35 -9.78
CA ILE A 10 10.13 33.47 -8.93
C ILE A 10 11.46 33.13 -8.21
N ALA A 11 11.61 31.87 -7.79
CA ALA A 11 12.83 31.34 -7.23
C ALA A 11 13.00 29.87 -7.63
N LEU A 12 14.26 29.42 -7.67
CA LEU A 12 14.62 28.04 -7.93
C LEU A 12 15.90 27.67 -7.19
N ALA A 13 16.07 26.38 -6.92
CA ALA A 13 17.27 25.79 -6.34
C ALA A 13 17.59 24.46 -7.03
N LEU A 14 18.77 24.37 -7.63
CA LEU A 14 19.30 23.12 -8.18
C LEU A 14 19.63 22.13 -7.07
N SER A 15 19.34 20.85 -7.30
CA SER A 15 19.74 19.76 -6.39
C SER A 15 21.25 19.64 -6.31
N VAL A 16 21.76 19.13 -5.19
CA VAL A 16 23.19 19.06 -4.87
C VAL A 16 23.99 18.39 -6.00
N ASP A 17 23.46 17.30 -6.56
CA ASP A 17 24.06 16.52 -7.66
C ASP A 17 24.24 17.33 -8.95
N HIS A 18 23.49 18.42 -9.11
CA HIS A 18 23.40 19.19 -10.35
C HIS A 18 23.93 20.62 -10.23
N ILE A 19 24.42 21.03 -9.06
CA ILE A 19 24.98 22.37 -8.80
C ILE A 19 26.08 22.68 -9.82
N ALA A 20 27.05 21.79 -10.02
CA ALA A 20 28.16 22.04 -10.94
C ALA A 20 27.80 21.88 -12.43
N SER A 21 26.62 21.32 -12.72
CA SER A 21 26.24 20.92 -14.09
C SER A 21 25.43 21.98 -14.85
N TYR A 22 24.72 22.85 -14.14
CA TYR A 22 23.78 23.79 -14.74
C TYR A 22 24.06 25.22 -14.28
N CYS A 23 23.92 26.19 -15.19
CA CYS A 23 23.93 27.59 -14.81
C CYS A 23 22.77 27.90 -13.85
N HIS A 24 23.05 28.47 -12.68
CA HIS A 24 22.06 28.72 -11.63
C HIS A 24 20.99 29.77 -11.99
N ASN A 25 21.24 30.59 -13.00
CA ASN A 25 20.27 31.55 -13.50
C ASN A 25 19.39 30.98 -14.63
N CYS A 26 19.99 30.63 -15.77
CA CYS A 26 19.28 30.26 -17.00
C CYS A 26 19.07 28.75 -17.23
N LEU A 27 19.64 27.89 -16.37
CA LEU A 27 19.54 26.43 -16.43
C LEU A 27 20.08 25.78 -17.71
N ILE A 28 20.96 26.47 -18.44
CA ILE A 28 21.69 25.88 -19.55
C ILE A 28 22.81 25.01 -18.98
N LYS A 29 22.88 23.75 -19.45
CA LYS A 29 24.02 22.85 -19.24
C LYS A 29 25.12 23.22 -20.24
N ASN A 30 26.33 23.44 -19.76
CA ASN A 30 27.48 23.80 -20.58
C ASN A 30 28.76 23.27 -19.89
N ASP A 31 29.76 22.85 -20.66
CA ASP A 31 31.03 22.38 -20.11
C ASP A 31 31.93 23.55 -19.66
N LYS A 32 31.64 24.79 -20.12
CA LYS A 32 32.42 26.01 -19.83
C LYS A 32 31.73 26.92 -18.82
N LEU A 33 31.17 26.36 -17.73
CA LEU A 33 30.56 27.15 -16.67
C LEU A 33 31.63 27.77 -15.75
N LYS A 34 31.44 29.03 -15.38
CA LYS A 34 32.35 29.78 -14.49
C LYS A 34 31.84 29.72 -13.05
N LYS A 35 32.72 29.35 -12.12
CA LYS A 35 32.44 29.34 -10.67
C LYS A 35 32.36 30.76 -10.11
N CYS A 36 31.47 30.97 -9.15
CA CYS A 36 31.45 32.18 -8.33
C CYS A 36 32.81 32.36 -7.65
N SER A 37 33.42 33.53 -7.77
CA SER A 37 34.76 33.79 -7.23
C SER A 37 34.83 33.72 -5.70
N ALA A 38 33.71 33.98 -5.01
CA ALA A 38 33.63 33.97 -3.56
C ALA A 38 33.45 32.55 -3.00
N CYS A 39 32.30 31.91 -3.28
CA CYS A 39 31.99 30.58 -2.72
C CYS A 39 32.58 29.40 -3.51
N ARG A 40 33.01 29.59 -4.76
CA ARG A 40 33.59 28.57 -5.66
C ARG A 40 32.72 27.34 -5.98
N MET A 41 31.49 27.28 -5.48
CA MET A 41 30.58 26.14 -5.68
C MET A 41 29.50 26.42 -6.73
N ILE A 42 28.88 27.60 -6.68
CA ILE A 42 27.80 27.99 -7.59
C ILE A 42 28.39 28.40 -8.95
N VAL A 43 27.76 27.98 -10.05
CA VAL A 43 28.28 28.15 -11.42
C VAL A 43 27.32 28.89 -12.35
N TYR A 44 27.88 29.62 -13.31
CA TYR A 44 27.17 30.47 -14.27
C TYR A 44 27.76 30.37 -15.67
N CYS A 45 26.94 30.49 -16.73
CA CYS A 45 27.43 30.52 -18.10
C CYS A 45 28.08 31.86 -18.48
N SER A 46 27.69 32.96 -17.81
CA SER A 46 28.16 34.31 -18.12
C SER A 46 28.13 35.23 -16.89
N ALA A 47 28.81 36.37 -16.99
CA ALA A 47 28.82 37.38 -15.92
C ALA A 47 27.43 38.01 -15.73
N GLU A 48 26.64 38.10 -16.79
CA GLU A 48 25.26 38.59 -16.77
C GLU A 48 24.37 37.65 -15.95
N CYS A 49 24.51 36.33 -16.15
CA CYS A 49 23.78 35.34 -15.36
C CYS A 49 24.15 35.40 -13.87
N GLN A 50 25.43 35.60 -13.55
CA GLN A 50 25.87 35.78 -12.16
C GLN A 50 25.28 37.06 -11.55
N LYS A 51 25.33 38.19 -12.25
CA LYS A 51 24.76 39.47 -11.79
C LYS A 51 23.26 39.37 -11.54
N SER A 52 22.52 38.65 -12.40
CA SER A 52 21.08 38.44 -12.29
C SER A 52 20.71 37.60 -11.05
N ASP A 53 21.43 36.52 -10.77
CA ASP A 53 21.16 35.64 -9.63
C ASP A 53 21.73 36.17 -8.30
N TRP A 54 22.65 37.15 -8.34
CA TRP A 54 23.38 37.64 -7.16
C TRP A 54 22.49 38.07 -6.00
N LYS A 55 21.33 38.69 -6.28
CA LYS A 55 20.39 39.13 -5.24
C LYS A 55 19.84 37.95 -4.41
N LEU A 56 19.68 36.78 -5.03
CA LEU A 56 19.22 35.55 -4.38
C LEU A 56 20.39 34.72 -3.86
N HIS A 57 21.50 34.68 -4.60
CA HIS A 57 22.69 33.92 -4.23
C HIS A 57 23.46 34.54 -3.07
N LYS A 58 23.51 35.86 -2.90
CA LYS A 58 24.39 36.54 -1.91
C LYS A 58 24.29 35.96 -0.47
N PRO A 59 23.09 35.71 0.09
CA PRO A 59 22.97 35.10 1.42
C PRO A 59 23.46 33.65 1.44
N GLU A 60 23.16 32.87 0.40
CA GLU A 60 23.68 31.51 0.23
C GLU A 60 25.21 31.49 0.07
N CYS A 61 25.77 32.46 -0.66
CA CYS A 61 27.20 32.54 -0.98
C CYS A 61 28.05 32.60 0.29
N SER A 62 27.64 33.44 1.24
CA SER A 62 28.34 33.60 2.52
C SER A 62 28.26 32.32 3.36
N ALA A 63 27.08 31.68 3.39
CA ALA A 63 26.88 30.40 4.07
C ALA A 63 27.74 29.29 3.47
N ILE A 64 27.70 29.14 2.14
CA ILE A 64 28.48 28.15 1.41
C ILE A 64 29.97 28.32 1.67
N GLN A 65 30.45 29.56 1.66
CA GLN A 65 31.86 29.86 1.92
C GLN A 65 32.29 29.47 3.34
N LYS A 66 31.45 29.71 4.35
CA LYS A 66 31.78 29.39 5.75
C LYS A 66 31.71 27.88 6.05
N HIS A 67 30.73 27.18 5.47
CA HIS A 67 30.53 25.75 5.71
C HIS A 67 31.31 24.84 4.76
N ASP A 68 31.98 25.40 3.75
CA ASP A 68 32.65 24.66 2.67
C ASP A 68 31.72 23.60 2.03
N GLY A 69 30.46 23.96 1.83
CA GLY A 69 29.42 23.01 1.46
C GLY A 69 28.09 23.68 1.17
N VAL A 70 27.20 22.97 0.49
CA VAL A 70 25.89 23.47 0.08
C VAL A 70 24.80 22.68 0.80
N SER A 71 23.79 23.37 1.35
CA SER A 71 22.60 22.71 1.92
C SER A 71 21.71 22.11 0.83
N ASP A 72 20.75 21.30 1.26
CA ASP A 72 19.66 20.78 0.42
C ASP A 72 18.90 21.91 -0.33
N GLU A 73 18.32 21.53 -1.46
CA GLU A 73 17.56 22.44 -2.31
C GLU A 73 16.36 23.12 -1.61
N GLY A 74 15.74 22.47 -0.62
CA GLY A 74 14.61 23.01 0.16
C GLY A 74 15.03 24.19 1.03
N THR A 75 16.08 23.99 1.84
CA THR A 75 16.70 25.05 2.65
C THR A 75 17.10 26.25 1.80
N ARG A 76 17.75 26.00 0.66
CA ARG A 76 18.17 27.04 -0.27
C ARG A 76 17.00 27.77 -0.90
N LEU A 77 15.96 27.07 -1.34
CA LEU A 77 14.76 27.69 -1.87
C LEU A 77 14.13 28.63 -0.83
N VAL A 78 14.01 28.20 0.43
CA VAL A 78 13.49 29.05 1.51
C VAL A 78 14.38 30.27 1.76
N MET A 79 15.72 30.14 1.74
CA MET A 79 16.62 31.30 1.85
C MET A 79 16.41 32.30 0.70
N ARG A 80 16.24 31.82 -0.54
CA ARG A 80 15.97 32.66 -1.72
C ARG A 80 14.63 33.38 -1.58
N LEU A 81 13.59 32.68 -1.16
CA LEU A 81 12.27 33.27 -0.90
C LEU A 81 12.30 34.26 0.27
N GLY A 82 13.04 33.97 1.35
CA GLY A 82 13.25 34.91 2.45
C GLY A 82 13.93 36.18 1.98
N SER A 83 14.88 36.07 1.04
CA SER A 83 15.55 37.22 0.44
C SER A 83 14.60 38.07 -0.41
N LEU A 84 13.63 37.46 -1.09
CA LEU A 84 12.57 38.16 -1.82
C LEU A 84 11.60 38.83 -0.83
N TRP A 85 11.21 38.11 0.21
CA TRP A 85 10.29 38.58 1.25
C TRP A 85 10.85 39.82 1.97
N ALA A 86 12.11 39.78 2.39
CA ALA A 86 12.80 40.90 3.03
C ALA A 86 12.85 42.16 2.13
N ARG A 87 12.87 41.98 0.81
CA ARG A 87 12.87 43.05 -0.19
C ARG A 87 11.46 43.46 -0.66
N LYS A 88 10.41 42.80 -0.15
CA LYS A 88 9.02 42.95 -0.60
C LYS A 88 8.82 42.66 -2.10
N GLU A 89 9.66 41.81 -2.67
CA GLU A 89 9.59 41.35 -4.07
C GLU A 89 8.67 40.11 -4.17
N MET A 90 7.37 40.27 -3.92
CA MET A 90 6.40 39.15 -3.81
C MET A 90 5.91 38.58 -5.16
N GLY A 91 6.50 39.02 -6.27
CA GLY A 91 6.02 38.76 -7.63
C GLY A 91 5.28 39.95 -8.23
N THR A 92 5.42 40.14 -9.54
CA THR A 92 4.80 41.24 -10.29
C THR A 92 3.44 40.83 -10.89
N THR A 93 2.45 41.71 -10.79
CA THR A 93 1.21 41.75 -11.60
C THR A 93 1.50 42.24 -13.03
N ALA A 94 2.64 41.85 -13.61
CA ALA A 94 3.05 42.35 -14.92
C ALA A 94 2.20 41.70 -16.01
N ASN A 95 1.22 42.48 -16.46
CA ASN A 95 0.14 42.20 -17.41
C ASN A 95 -1.06 41.50 -16.78
N GLU A 96 -1.81 42.26 -15.97
CA GLU A 96 -3.26 42.10 -15.80
C GLU A 96 -3.94 42.16 -17.18
N THR A 97 -3.82 41.10 -17.97
CA THR A 97 -4.91 40.82 -18.91
C THR A 97 -6.09 40.45 -18.02
N LEU A 98 -7.16 41.26 -18.08
CA LEU A 98 -8.42 41.12 -17.33
C LEU A 98 -9.05 39.70 -17.39
N ASP A 99 -8.53 38.81 -18.25
CA ASP A 99 -9.05 37.47 -18.53
C ASP A 99 -8.22 36.30 -17.92
N ASP A 100 -7.13 36.54 -17.17
CA ASP A 100 -6.43 35.44 -16.46
C ASP A 100 -6.98 35.27 -15.03
N PRO A 101 -7.72 34.17 -14.73
CA PRO A 101 -8.32 33.95 -13.41
C PRO A 101 -7.30 33.77 -12.28
N PHE A 102 -6.02 33.61 -12.61
CA PHE A 102 -4.91 33.46 -11.66
C PHE A 102 -3.97 34.68 -11.63
N SER A 103 -4.34 35.76 -12.33
CA SER A 103 -3.67 37.04 -12.19
C SER A 103 -3.83 37.57 -10.75
N GLY A 104 -2.72 37.94 -10.12
CA GLY A 104 -2.72 38.46 -8.74
C GLY A 104 -2.21 37.51 -7.66
N ARG A 105 -1.85 36.25 -7.98
CA ARG A 105 -1.12 35.40 -7.01
C ARG A 105 0.25 35.99 -6.68
N ARG A 106 0.51 36.18 -5.39
CA ARG A 106 1.77 36.66 -4.83
C ARG A 106 2.34 35.67 -3.84
N LEU A 107 3.63 35.79 -3.54
CA LEU A 107 4.31 34.93 -2.57
C LEU A 107 3.63 34.93 -1.19
N ASP A 108 3.11 36.06 -0.73
CA ASP A 108 2.46 36.20 0.57
C ASP A 108 1.01 35.71 0.62
N THR A 109 0.36 35.54 -0.54
CA THR A 109 -1.02 35.05 -0.67
C THR A 109 -1.10 33.55 -0.93
N LEU A 110 0.03 32.87 -1.15
CA LEU A 110 0.02 31.42 -1.41
C LEU A 110 -0.46 30.64 -0.20
N GLU A 111 -1.22 29.59 -0.48
CA GLU A 111 -1.66 28.63 0.53
C GLU A 111 -0.44 28.00 1.20
N SER A 112 -0.47 27.93 2.52
CA SER A 112 0.62 27.39 3.33
C SER A 112 0.14 26.28 4.25
N HIS A 113 -1.17 26.15 4.46
CA HIS A 113 -1.78 25.31 5.46
C HIS A 113 -1.18 25.54 6.86
N TYR A 114 -0.62 26.73 7.12
CA TYR A 114 0.17 27.04 8.30
C TYR A 114 -0.62 26.84 9.60
N ASP A 115 -1.88 27.23 9.63
CA ASP A 115 -2.74 27.09 10.82
C ASP A 115 -3.00 25.60 11.12
N SER A 116 -3.36 24.83 10.08
CA SER A 116 -3.54 23.36 10.22
C SER A 116 -2.21 22.63 10.52
N PHE A 117 -1.08 23.23 10.14
CA PHE A 117 0.25 22.74 10.45
C PHE A 117 0.57 22.99 11.92
N GLN A 118 0.23 24.16 12.48
CA GLN A 118 0.35 24.44 13.91
C GLN A 118 -0.53 23.51 14.75
N GLU A 119 -1.78 23.27 14.34
CA GLU A 119 -2.67 22.33 15.05
C GLU A 119 -2.13 20.88 15.04
N ARG A 120 -1.61 20.42 13.89
CA ARG A 120 -0.96 19.11 13.78
C ARG A 120 0.31 19.03 14.63
N ALA A 121 1.08 20.12 14.71
CA ALA A 121 2.30 20.25 15.53
C ALA A 121 2.06 20.04 17.01
N ASN A 122 0.90 20.48 17.47
CA ASN A 122 0.54 20.37 18.86
C ASN A 122 -0.04 18.99 19.23
N LYS A 123 -0.36 18.13 18.25
CA LYS A 123 -1.15 16.90 18.47
C LYS A 123 -0.43 15.58 18.18
N TRP A 124 0.69 15.58 17.45
CA TRP A 124 1.41 14.36 17.04
C TRP A 124 2.92 14.53 17.25
N LEU A 125 3.61 13.59 17.92
CA LEU A 125 5.04 13.70 18.20
C LEU A 125 5.95 13.16 17.07
N GLY A 126 5.45 12.30 16.18
CA GLY A 126 6.27 11.51 15.25
C GLY A 126 6.70 12.21 13.95
N VAL A 127 5.85 13.09 13.39
CA VAL A 127 6.14 13.83 12.14
C VAL A 127 6.98 15.11 12.42
N PHE A 128 7.02 15.55 13.68
CA PHE A 128 7.59 16.85 14.07
C PHE A 128 9.09 16.83 14.35
N GLY A 129 9.70 15.64 14.52
CA GLY A 129 11.14 15.49 14.54
C GLY A 129 11.81 16.05 13.27
N GLU A 130 11.20 15.82 12.10
CA GLU A 130 11.73 16.25 10.80
C GLU A 130 11.68 17.76 10.60
N TYR A 131 10.59 18.43 11.02
CA TYR A 131 10.49 19.88 10.91
C TYR A 131 11.40 20.63 11.88
N GLY A 132 11.44 20.19 13.15
CA GLY A 132 12.36 20.74 14.14
C GLY A 132 13.81 20.55 13.70
N GLN A 133 14.12 19.39 13.14
CA GLN A 133 15.43 19.10 12.55
C GLN A 133 15.71 20.00 11.34
N TRP A 134 14.78 20.16 10.40
CA TRP A 134 14.96 21.05 9.25
C TRP A 134 15.21 22.50 9.69
N LEU A 135 14.42 23.02 10.63
CA LEU A 135 14.59 24.39 11.14
C LEU A 135 15.95 24.56 11.83
N SER A 136 16.43 23.53 12.54
CA SER A 136 17.77 23.53 13.13
C SER A 136 18.87 23.58 12.05
N VAL A 137 18.73 22.80 10.98
CA VAL A 137 19.67 22.80 9.83
C VAL A 137 19.64 24.15 9.11
N TYR A 138 18.45 24.72 8.90
CA TYR A 138 18.29 26.04 8.33
C TYR A 138 19.01 27.11 9.17
N LYS A 139 18.80 27.12 10.49
CA LYS A 139 19.45 28.07 11.41
C LYS A 139 20.95 27.87 11.49
N GLU A 140 21.43 26.64 11.42
CA GLU A 140 22.87 26.32 11.41
C GLU A 140 23.55 26.83 10.12
N PHE A 141 22.93 26.58 8.97
CA PHE A 141 23.49 26.97 7.67
C PHE A 141 23.32 28.47 7.37
N CYS A 142 22.18 29.05 7.72
CA CYS A 142 21.87 30.46 7.48
C CYS A 142 22.59 31.36 8.50
N LEU A 143 23.74 31.90 8.12
CA LEU A 143 24.63 32.64 9.02
C LEU A 143 24.01 33.88 9.69
N LYS A 144 23.07 34.52 9.00
CA LYS A 144 22.37 35.71 9.48
C LYS A 144 20.88 35.56 9.16
N PRO A 145 19.98 35.82 10.12
CA PRO A 145 18.55 35.78 9.86
C PRO A 145 18.20 36.78 8.76
N ILE A 146 17.59 36.27 7.67
CA ILE A 146 17.15 37.08 6.52
C ILE A 146 15.80 37.72 6.82
N VAL A 147 14.93 36.96 7.48
CA VAL A 147 13.59 37.33 7.92
C VAL A 147 13.33 36.69 9.29
N ASP A 148 12.27 37.13 9.96
CA ASP A 148 11.85 36.57 11.25
C ASP A 148 11.56 35.07 11.15
N GLU A 149 11.75 34.37 12.27
CA GLU A 149 11.58 32.92 12.32
C GLU A 149 10.18 32.48 11.87
N GLU A 150 9.12 33.16 12.31
CA GLU A 150 7.75 32.88 11.87
C GLU A 150 7.57 32.98 10.35
N ILE A 151 8.26 33.91 9.70
CA ILE A 151 8.24 34.04 8.23
C ILE A 151 9.00 32.87 7.60
N VAL A 152 10.14 32.44 8.16
CA VAL A 152 10.85 31.24 7.70
C VAL A 152 9.93 30.01 7.77
N LYS A 153 9.22 29.85 8.89
CA LYS A 153 8.26 28.75 9.09
C LYS A 153 7.16 28.78 8.03
N ARG A 154 6.56 29.94 7.78
CA ARG A 154 5.53 30.13 6.74
C ARG A 154 6.08 29.83 5.35
N LEU A 155 7.27 30.32 5.01
CA LEU A 155 7.92 30.09 3.71
C LEU A 155 8.23 28.61 3.47
N PHE A 156 8.65 27.88 4.49
CA PHE A 156 8.81 26.42 4.41
C PHE A 156 7.50 25.73 4.05
N CYS A 157 6.40 26.12 4.71
CA CYS A 157 5.07 25.58 4.42
C CYS A 157 4.61 25.93 3.00
N ILE A 158 4.80 27.18 2.55
CA ILE A 158 4.52 27.61 1.16
C ILE A 158 5.32 26.76 0.16
N CYS A 159 6.62 26.57 0.38
CA CYS A 159 7.46 25.72 -0.47
C CYS A 159 6.94 24.27 -0.53
N SER A 160 6.55 23.72 0.62
CA SER A 160 6.08 22.34 0.72
C SER A 160 4.80 22.09 -0.07
N VAL A 161 3.93 23.10 -0.18
CA VAL A 161 2.65 23.00 -0.87
C VAL A 161 2.74 23.40 -2.35
N ASN A 162 3.52 24.43 -2.69
CA ASN A 162 3.41 25.10 -3.99
C ASN A 162 4.64 24.94 -4.90
N SER A 163 5.75 24.37 -4.42
CA SER A 163 6.95 24.19 -5.26
C SER A 163 6.73 23.10 -6.32
N PHE A 164 7.49 23.14 -7.42
CA PHE A 164 7.49 22.12 -8.46
C PHE A 164 8.87 21.46 -8.57
N SER A 165 8.89 20.19 -8.98
CA SER A 165 10.10 19.51 -9.44
C SER A 165 10.61 20.21 -10.70
N LEU A 166 11.80 20.82 -10.61
CA LEU A 166 12.45 21.44 -11.76
C LEU A 166 13.09 20.33 -12.61
N THR A 167 12.62 20.12 -13.84
CA THR A 167 13.13 19.08 -14.74
C THR A 167 13.95 19.65 -15.88
N ASN A 168 14.80 18.83 -16.51
CA ASN A 168 15.44 19.16 -17.77
C ASN A 168 14.55 18.74 -18.96
N GLN A 169 15.00 19.00 -20.20
CA GLN A 169 14.27 18.63 -21.42
C GLN A 169 14.10 17.11 -21.61
N PHE A 170 14.82 16.28 -20.85
CA PHE A 170 14.67 14.82 -20.84
C PHE A 170 13.77 14.35 -19.69
N GLY A 171 13.16 15.29 -18.96
CA GLY A 171 12.30 15.06 -17.81
C GLY A 171 13.03 14.48 -16.59
N THR A 172 14.35 14.56 -16.52
CA THR A 172 15.11 14.27 -15.29
C THR A 172 15.01 15.46 -14.34
N THR A 173 14.72 15.21 -13.06
CA THR A 173 14.63 16.27 -12.04
C THR A 173 16.00 16.81 -11.66
N ILE A 174 16.24 18.10 -11.90
CA ILE A 174 17.50 18.79 -11.64
C ILE A 174 17.45 19.73 -10.42
N GLY A 175 16.28 19.96 -9.84
CA GLY A 175 16.10 20.79 -8.64
C GLY A 175 14.63 20.97 -8.27
N ILE A 176 14.34 22.07 -7.59
CA ILE A 176 12.98 22.53 -7.26
C ILE A 176 12.82 24.01 -7.60
N CYS A 177 11.60 24.45 -7.86
CA CYS A 177 11.30 25.86 -8.11
C CYS A 177 9.92 26.25 -7.61
N LEU A 178 9.67 27.55 -7.45
CA LEU A 178 8.35 28.10 -7.15
C LEU A 178 7.85 28.94 -8.34
N CYS A 179 6.66 28.61 -8.83
CA CYS A 179 5.92 29.34 -9.84
C CYS A 179 4.65 29.87 -9.19
N LEU A 180 4.44 31.18 -9.18
CA LEU A 180 3.32 31.77 -8.45
C LEU A 180 1.99 31.47 -9.16
N ARG A 181 1.96 31.65 -10.49
CA ARG A 181 0.73 31.52 -11.28
C ARG A 181 0.38 30.07 -11.56
N LEU A 182 1.34 29.27 -12.01
CA LEU A 182 1.13 27.85 -12.32
C LEU A 182 0.86 26.99 -11.06
N SER A 183 1.24 27.46 -9.86
CA SER A 183 0.83 26.81 -8.58
C SER A 183 -0.66 26.85 -8.29
N ALA A 184 -1.45 27.55 -9.12
CA ALA A 184 -2.91 27.58 -9.01
C ALA A 184 -3.60 26.39 -9.69
N VAL A 185 -2.88 25.62 -10.52
CA VAL A 185 -3.44 24.50 -11.26
C VAL A 185 -3.72 23.35 -10.31
N ASP A 186 -4.98 22.95 -10.21
CA ASP A 186 -5.43 21.92 -9.26
C ASP A 186 -4.95 20.50 -9.59
N HIS A 187 -5.07 19.63 -8.58
CA HIS A 187 -4.71 18.24 -8.68
C HIS A 187 -5.73 17.38 -9.44
N SER A 188 -5.25 16.45 -10.25
CA SER A 188 -6.01 15.26 -10.66
C SER A 188 -5.11 14.04 -10.79
N CYS A 189 -5.59 12.89 -10.32
CA CYS A 189 -4.98 11.57 -10.56
C CYS A 189 -5.16 11.06 -12.00
N LYS A 190 -5.92 11.78 -12.83
CA LYS A 190 -6.00 11.60 -14.29
C LYS A 190 -5.77 12.98 -14.91
N PRO A 191 -4.51 13.46 -14.95
CA PRO A 191 -4.21 14.84 -15.25
C PRO A 191 -4.48 15.19 -16.71
N THR A 192 -4.94 16.42 -16.96
CA THR A 192 -5.15 16.97 -18.30
C THR A 192 -3.96 17.77 -18.82
N ALA A 193 -2.99 18.08 -17.95
CA ALA A 193 -1.74 18.74 -18.31
C ALA A 193 -0.53 18.26 -17.49
N ARG A 194 0.67 18.43 -18.07
CA ARG A 194 1.97 18.13 -17.44
C ARG A 194 2.85 19.37 -17.43
N LEU A 195 3.63 19.54 -16.36
CA LEU A 195 4.65 20.57 -16.30
C LEU A 195 5.91 20.12 -17.06
N ALA A 196 6.51 21.05 -17.80
CA ALA A 196 7.76 20.87 -18.52
C ALA A 196 8.61 22.13 -18.37
N PHE A 197 9.91 22.02 -18.60
CA PHE A 197 10.80 23.17 -18.52
C PHE A 197 11.61 23.35 -19.80
N LYS A 198 11.64 24.59 -20.28
CA LYS A 198 12.50 25.04 -21.37
C LYS A 198 13.48 26.07 -20.80
N GLY A 199 14.63 25.59 -20.35
CA GLY A 199 15.55 26.39 -19.56
C GLY A 199 14.84 26.86 -18.28
N ARG A 200 14.90 28.17 -17.99
CA ARG A 200 14.21 28.75 -16.83
C ARG A 200 12.68 28.82 -16.98
N THR A 201 12.10 28.68 -18.18
CA THR A 201 10.66 28.83 -18.35
C THR A 201 9.93 27.53 -18.05
N CYS A 202 9.00 27.56 -17.09
CA CYS A 202 8.04 26.49 -16.81
C CYS A 202 6.88 26.57 -17.81
N LEU A 203 6.47 25.42 -18.34
CA LEU A 203 5.43 25.26 -19.35
C LEU A 203 4.39 24.28 -18.81
N LEU A 204 3.11 24.65 -18.88
CA LEU A 204 1.99 23.75 -18.65
C LEU A 204 1.54 23.18 -20.00
N VAL A 205 1.86 21.91 -20.25
CA VAL A 205 1.63 21.21 -21.52
C VAL A 205 0.34 20.40 -21.43
N PRO A 206 -0.73 20.77 -22.15
CA PRO A 206 -1.98 20.01 -22.14
C PRO A 206 -1.84 18.70 -22.93
N SER A 207 -2.48 17.64 -22.44
CA SER A 207 -2.63 16.37 -23.13
C SER A 207 -3.82 16.42 -24.12
N PHE A 208 -3.73 15.80 -25.28
CA PHE A 208 -4.88 15.68 -26.20
C PHE A 208 -5.90 14.64 -25.71
N PRO A 209 -7.21 14.80 -26.04
CA PRO A 209 -7.81 15.83 -26.89
C PRO A 209 -8.13 17.15 -26.16
N PHE A 210 -7.75 17.30 -24.89
CA PHE A 210 -8.08 18.51 -24.11
C PHE A 210 -7.51 19.79 -24.71
N ALA A 211 -6.37 19.73 -25.39
CA ALA A 211 -5.76 20.87 -26.08
C ALA A 211 -6.71 21.60 -27.05
N SER A 212 -7.68 20.91 -27.66
CA SER A 212 -8.67 21.51 -28.57
C SER A 212 -9.90 22.13 -27.87
N CYS A 213 -10.08 21.93 -26.56
CA CYS A 213 -11.26 22.35 -25.79
C CYS A 213 -10.94 23.33 -24.65
N ILE A 214 -9.71 23.85 -24.57
CA ILE A 214 -9.28 24.74 -23.46
C ILE A 214 -9.92 26.12 -23.61
N THR A 215 -10.83 26.45 -22.70
CA THR A 215 -11.44 27.77 -22.59
C THR A 215 -10.73 28.68 -21.58
N ASN A 216 -10.11 28.14 -20.53
CA ASN A 216 -9.32 28.86 -19.51
C ASN A 216 -8.40 27.90 -18.73
N LEU A 217 -7.52 28.42 -17.85
CA LEU A 217 -6.62 27.62 -17.01
C LEU A 217 -7.34 26.78 -15.94
N LEU A 218 -8.58 27.15 -15.54
CA LEU A 218 -9.36 26.42 -14.52
C LEU A 218 -9.82 25.04 -14.99
N SER A 219 -9.88 24.79 -16.30
CA SER A 219 -10.19 23.47 -16.85
C SER A 219 -8.97 22.53 -16.89
N LEU A 220 -7.77 23.04 -16.58
CA LEU A 220 -6.54 22.26 -16.56
C LEU A 220 -6.23 21.78 -15.16
N ASN A 221 -5.71 20.56 -15.07
CA ASN A 221 -5.25 19.96 -13.82
C ASN A 221 -3.96 19.18 -14.06
N HIS A 222 -3.13 19.11 -13.01
CA HIS A 222 -1.86 18.42 -13.01
C HIS A 222 -1.81 17.39 -11.87
N SER A 223 -0.93 16.40 -11.96
CA SER A 223 -0.73 15.47 -10.84
C SER A 223 0.34 16.02 -9.89
N TYR A 224 0.00 16.19 -8.62
CA TYR A 224 0.95 16.62 -7.59
C TYR A 224 1.83 15.46 -7.09
N ILE A 225 1.36 14.24 -7.32
CA ILE A 225 1.96 12.99 -6.83
C ILE A 225 2.11 12.00 -7.99
N ASP A 226 2.81 10.89 -7.78
CA ASP A 226 2.82 9.79 -8.77
C ASP A 226 1.42 9.17 -8.83
N GLU A 227 0.73 9.34 -9.96
CA GLU A 227 -0.62 8.82 -10.12
C GLU A 227 -0.67 7.30 -10.31
N LEU A 228 0.48 6.65 -10.52
CA LEU A 228 0.62 5.21 -10.72
C LEU A 228 0.94 4.49 -9.40
N GLN A 229 0.18 4.85 -8.38
CA GLN A 229 0.21 4.28 -7.04
C GLN A 229 -1.21 3.90 -6.59
N PRO A 230 -1.36 2.98 -5.61
CA PRO A 230 -2.66 2.55 -5.11
C PRO A 230 -3.54 3.73 -4.68
N ARG A 231 -4.86 3.65 -4.89
CA ARG A 231 -5.81 4.71 -4.55
C ARG A 231 -5.64 5.15 -3.10
N ALA A 232 -5.52 4.20 -2.17
CA ALA A 232 -5.32 4.48 -0.75
C ALA A 232 -4.03 5.27 -0.47
N GLU A 233 -2.93 4.94 -1.16
CA GLU A 233 -1.65 5.63 -1.01
C GLU A 233 -1.70 7.05 -1.58
N ARG A 234 -2.38 7.23 -2.73
CA ARG A 234 -2.61 8.55 -3.33
C ARG A 234 -3.44 9.45 -2.39
N GLN A 235 -4.55 8.94 -1.85
CA GLN A 235 -5.39 9.69 -0.92
C GLN A 235 -4.64 10.07 0.35
N LYS A 236 -3.86 9.12 0.90
CA LYS A 236 -3.03 9.37 2.08
C LYS A 236 -2.02 10.49 1.82
N GLN A 237 -1.26 10.42 0.72
CA GLN A 237 -0.29 11.44 0.36
C GLN A 237 -0.93 12.82 0.17
N LEU A 238 -2.06 12.88 -0.53
CA LEU A 238 -2.78 14.15 -0.74
C LEU A 238 -3.31 14.73 0.57
N LYS A 239 -3.84 13.89 1.46
CA LYS A 239 -4.33 14.33 2.76
C LYS A 239 -3.20 14.81 3.67
N GLU A 240 -2.08 14.09 3.71
CA GLU A 240 -0.93 14.43 4.56
C GLU A 240 -0.19 15.69 4.07
N MET A 241 0.02 15.82 2.75
CA MET A 241 0.84 16.87 2.16
C MET A 241 0.05 18.12 1.76
N TYR A 242 -1.18 17.96 1.27
CA TYR A 242 -2.01 19.04 0.72
C TYR A 242 -3.35 19.21 1.45
N ASN A 243 -3.60 18.44 2.50
CA ASN A 243 -4.77 18.57 3.37
C ASN A 243 -6.15 18.43 2.71
N PHE A 244 -6.26 17.71 1.58
CA PHE A 244 -7.54 17.44 0.92
C PHE A 244 -7.72 15.97 0.53
N THR A 245 -8.96 15.58 0.28
CA THR A 245 -9.33 14.26 -0.26
C THR A 245 -9.68 14.41 -1.73
N CYS A 246 -9.12 13.59 -2.61
CA CYS A 246 -9.29 13.73 -4.05
C CYS A 246 -10.52 12.99 -4.58
N GLU A 247 -11.38 13.69 -5.32
CA GLU A 247 -12.59 13.15 -5.94
C GLU A 247 -12.54 13.23 -7.48
N CYS A 248 -11.33 13.32 -8.04
CA CYS A 248 -11.15 13.45 -9.49
C CYS A 248 -11.58 12.18 -10.26
N PRO A 249 -11.75 12.27 -11.60
CA PRO A 249 -12.08 11.13 -12.46
C PRO A 249 -11.16 9.92 -12.28
N GLY A 250 -9.87 10.14 -11.99
CA GLY A 250 -8.91 9.06 -11.75
C GLY A 250 -9.08 8.31 -10.41
N CYS A 251 -9.86 8.87 -9.47
CA CYS A 251 -10.14 8.28 -8.16
C CYS A 251 -11.52 7.64 -8.07
N ILE A 252 -12.50 8.10 -8.86
CA ILE A 252 -13.88 7.58 -8.84
C ILE A 252 -14.11 6.44 -9.87
N ASP A 253 -13.19 6.26 -10.81
CA ASP A 253 -13.28 5.22 -11.84
C ASP A 253 -12.93 3.83 -11.27
N GLU A 254 -13.96 3.07 -10.91
CA GLU A 254 -13.84 1.72 -10.33
C GLU A 254 -13.27 0.69 -11.32
N GLN A 255 -13.50 0.85 -12.62
CA GLN A 255 -12.91 -0.04 -13.63
C GLN A 255 -11.40 0.16 -13.73
N ARG A 256 -10.95 1.42 -13.72
CA ARG A 256 -9.53 1.77 -13.64
C ARG A 256 -8.91 1.23 -12.36
N PHE A 257 -9.59 1.34 -11.21
CA PHE A 257 -9.12 0.79 -9.93
C PHE A 257 -8.93 -0.73 -10.02
N LEU A 258 -9.93 -1.45 -10.56
CA LEU A 258 -9.87 -2.91 -10.72
C LEU A 258 -8.71 -3.35 -11.61
N GLN A 259 -8.42 -2.62 -12.70
CA GLN A 259 -7.27 -2.93 -13.56
C GLN A 259 -5.93 -2.66 -12.87
N MET A 260 -5.84 -1.57 -12.10
CA MET A 260 -4.62 -1.13 -11.41
C MET A 260 -4.27 -2.00 -10.20
N GLU A 261 -5.27 -2.53 -9.50
CA GLU A 261 -5.06 -3.20 -8.22
C GLU A 261 -5.56 -4.65 -8.19
N GLY A 262 -6.30 -5.09 -9.20
CA GLY A 262 -6.91 -6.42 -9.26
C GLY A 262 -5.93 -7.61 -9.31
N PHE A 263 -6.46 -8.77 -8.94
CA PHE A 263 -5.79 -10.06 -9.04
C PHE A 263 -5.89 -10.62 -10.45
N ALA A 264 -4.97 -11.51 -10.82
CA ALA A 264 -4.99 -12.16 -12.12
C ALA A 264 -5.98 -13.34 -12.11
N CYS A 265 -6.85 -13.42 -13.11
CA CYS A 265 -7.61 -14.64 -13.37
C CYS A 265 -6.67 -15.78 -13.78
N PRO A 266 -6.77 -16.99 -13.19
CA PRO A 266 -5.89 -18.10 -13.55
C PRO A 266 -6.22 -18.69 -14.93
N GLU A 267 -7.42 -18.46 -15.46
CA GLU A 267 -7.84 -18.99 -16.77
C GLU A 267 -7.51 -18.03 -17.91
N CYS A 268 -7.74 -16.72 -17.73
CA CYS A 268 -7.66 -15.75 -18.81
C CYS A 268 -6.83 -14.50 -18.48
N ALA A 269 -6.15 -14.47 -17.34
CA ALA A 269 -5.34 -13.36 -16.85
C ALA A 269 -6.05 -12.01 -16.65
N SER A 270 -7.36 -11.90 -16.90
CA SER A 270 -8.15 -10.68 -16.70
C SER A 270 -8.27 -10.31 -15.22
N PRO A 271 -8.51 -9.03 -14.88
CA PRO A 271 -8.51 -8.59 -13.49
C PRO A 271 -9.73 -9.08 -12.72
N ILE A 272 -9.52 -9.43 -11.45
CA ILE A 272 -10.54 -9.87 -10.50
C ILE A 272 -10.46 -9.02 -9.21
N ALA A 273 -11.61 -8.69 -8.62
CA ALA A 273 -11.70 -7.91 -7.40
C ALA A 273 -11.20 -8.69 -6.16
N HIS A 274 -10.83 -7.99 -5.09
CA HIS A 274 -10.27 -8.57 -3.86
C HIS A 274 -11.34 -9.13 -2.92
N THR A 275 -12.32 -9.84 -3.47
CA THR A 275 -13.43 -10.40 -2.69
C THR A 275 -13.67 -11.84 -3.09
N GLU A 276 -13.86 -12.71 -2.10
CA GLU A 276 -14.22 -14.09 -2.34
C GLU A 276 -15.50 -14.18 -3.19
N GLY A 277 -15.50 -15.06 -4.20
CA GLY A 277 -16.61 -15.21 -5.13
C GLY A 277 -16.72 -14.11 -6.21
N ALA A 278 -15.78 -13.15 -6.27
CA ALA A 278 -15.73 -12.17 -7.34
C ALA A 278 -15.64 -12.85 -8.71
N SER A 279 -16.48 -12.43 -9.64
CA SER A 279 -16.43 -12.88 -11.03
C SER A 279 -15.27 -12.22 -11.77
N CYS A 280 -14.68 -12.97 -12.70
CA CYS A 280 -13.75 -12.42 -13.67
C CYS A 280 -14.38 -11.25 -14.44
N LEU A 281 -13.61 -10.19 -14.71
CA LEU A 281 -14.10 -9.04 -15.50
C LEU A 281 -14.32 -9.39 -16.98
N ASN A 282 -13.73 -10.48 -17.47
CA ASN A 282 -13.93 -10.92 -18.84
C ASN A 282 -15.25 -11.68 -18.98
N ASP A 283 -16.17 -11.14 -19.77
CA ASP A 283 -17.51 -11.71 -20.01
C ASP A 283 -17.47 -13.15 -20.54
N ASN A 284 -16.37 -13.55 -21.20
CA ASN A 284 -16.18 -14.90 -21.75
C ASN A 284 -15.55 -15.89 -20.75
N CYS A 285 -15.28 -15.47 -19.51
CA CYS A 285 -14.66 -16.30 -18.48
C CYS A 285 -15.61 -16.49 -17.29
N ALA A 286 -16.00 -17.73 -17.03
CA ALA A 286 -16.91 -18.08 -15.94
C ALA A 286 -16.23 -18.20 -14.57
N TYR A 287 -14.90 -18.02 -14.51
CA TYR A 287 -14.13 -18.16 -13.29
C TYR A 287 -14.59 -17.19 -12.20
N ARG A 288 -14.67 -17.71 -10.98
CA ARG A 288 -14.92 -16.92 -9.76
C ARG A 288 -13.78 -17.15 -8.79
N LEU A 289 -13.40 -16.10 -8.07
CA LEU A 289 -12.30 -16.15 -7.13
C LEU A 289 -12.62 -17.10 -5.97
N ALA A 290 -11.96 -18.26 -5.97
CA ALA A 290 -12.03 -19.22 -4.89
C ALA A 290 -11.19 -18.75 -3.68
N ALA A 291 -11.53 -19.23 -2.48
CA ALA A 291 -10.89 -18.81 -1.22
C ALA A 291 -9.37 -19.09 -1.18
N ASP A 292 -8.96 -20.25 -1.69
CA ASP A 292 -7.56 -20.64 -1.82
C ASP A 292 -6.77 -19.68 -2.74
N HIS A 293 -7.37 -19.31 -3.87
CA HIS A 293 -6.73 -18.39 -4.80
C HIS A 293 -6.71 -16.95 -4.26
N LEU A 294 -7.75 -16.54 -3.53
CA LEU A 294 -7.79 -15.26 -2.82
C LEU A 294 -6.63 -15.16 -1.82
N GLU A 295 -6.34 -16.20 -1.06
CA GLU A 295 -5.23 -16.21 -0.10
C GLU A 295 -3.86 -16.09 -0.77
N ILE A 296 -3.62 -16.84 -1.84
CA ILE A 296 -2.40 -16.74 -2.64
C ILE A 296 -2.21 -15.31 -3.15
N CYS A 297 -3.26 -14.75 -3.75
CA CYS A 297 -3.24 -13.39 -4.27
C CYS A 297 -3.03 -12.34 -3.17
N THR A 298 -3.64 -12.55 -2.01
CA THR A 298 -3.50 -11.67 -0.84
C THR A 298 -2.07 -11.71 -0.30
N LEU A 299 -1.49 -12.90 -0.17
CA LEU A 299 -0.09 -13.06 0.24
C LEU A 299 0.87 -12.41 -0.76
N ALA A 300 0.64 -12.57 -2.06
CA ALA A 300 1.42 -11.91 -3.10
C ALA A 300 1.32 -10.38 -2.99
N LEU A 301 0.12 -9.84 -2.73
CA LEU A 301 -0.10 -8.41 -2.53
C LEU A 301 0.58 -7.87 -1.27
N GLU A 302 0.54 -8.61 -0.15
CA GLU A 302 1.25 -8.24 1.08
C GLU A 302 2.76 -8.26 0.90
N THR A 303 3.28 -9.30 0.22
CA THR A 303 4.69 -9.41 -0.16
C THR A 303 5.10 -8.25 -1.06
N ALA A 304 4.24 -7.85 -2.00
CA ALA A 304 4.47 -6.71 -2.87
C ALA A 304 4.58 -5.40 -2.07
N LYS A 305 3.67 -5.17 -1.13
CA LYS A 305 3.69 -3.96 -0.27
C LYS A 305 4.98 -3.87 0.53
N ALA A 306 5.39 -4.97 1.20
CA ALA A 306 6.63 -5.01 1.98
C ALA A 306 7.89 -4.89 1.10
N GLY A 307 7.92 -5.61 -0.02
CA GLY A 307 9.00 -5.58 -1.00
C GLY A 307 9.18 -4.19 -1.63
N ASN A 308 8.08 -3.55 -2.03
CA ASN A 308 8.09 -2.22 -2.63
C ASN A 308 8.60 -1.15 -1.65
N SER A 309 8.30 -1.25 -0.36
CA SER A 309 8.91 -0.39 0.67
C SER A 309 10.43 -0.56 0.74
N SER A 310 10.92 -1.80 0.57
CA SER A 310 12.35 -2.10 0.58
C SER A 310 13.06 -1.66 -0.71
N LEU A 311 12.44 -1.80 -1.88
CA LEU A 311 13.00 -1.34 -3.15
C LEU A 311 13.19 0.19 -3.19
N LYS A 312 12.33 0.95 -2.50
CA LYS A 312 12.40 2.42 -2.40
C LYS A 312 13.55 2.92 -1.52
N ARG A 313 14.16 2.07 -0.69
CA ARG A 313 15.26 2.45 0.20
C ARG A 313 16.54 2.76 -0.58
N LYS A 314 17.21 3.87 -0.28
CA LYS A 314 18.45 4.28 -0.98
C LYS A 314 19.71 3.57 -0.49
N ASP A 315 19.70 3.12 0.75
CA ASP A 315 20.85 2.48 1.41
C ASP A 315 21.10 1.05 0.91
N LEU A 316 20.12 0.44 0.25
CA LEU A 316 20.30 -0.86 -0.38
C LEU A 316 21.08 -0.74 -1.69
N LYS A 317 22.12 -1.57 -1.82
CA LYS A 317 22.90 -1.74 -3.06
C LYS A 317 22.02 -2.20 -4.21
N ASN A 318 22.34 -1.77 -5.43
CA ASN A 318 21.58 -2.08 -6.64
C ASN A 318 21.46 -3.60 -6.88
N ASP A 319 22.52 -4.38 -6.64
CA ASP A 319 22.48 -5.85 -6.80
C ASP A 319 21.44 -6.53 -5.89
N VAL A 320 21.32 -6.03 -4.65
CA VAL A 320 20.34 -6.54 -3.68
C VAL A 320 18.92 -6.17 -4.12
N LYS A 321 18.73 -4.95 -4.62
CA LYS A 321 17.43 -4.51 -5.17
C LYS A 321 17.03 -5.32 -6.39
N LYS A 322 17.96 -5.62 -7.29
CA LYS A 322 17.76 -6.47 -8.46
C LYS A 322 17.31 -7.86 -8.04
N GLY A 323 18.06 -8.54 -7.18
CA GLY A 323 17.71 -9.88 -6.71
C GLY A 323 16.37 -9.94 -5.96
N LEU A 324 16.02 -8.87 -5.21
CA LEU A 324 14.70 -8.75 -4.60
C LEU A 324 13.60 -8.57 -5.67
N ALA A 325 13.81 -7.69 -6.64
CA ALA A 325 12.83 -7.39 -7.69
C ALA A 325 12.54 -8.62 -8.57
N GLU A 326 13.55 -9.41 -8.93
CA GLU A 326 13.40 -10.68 -9.67
C GLU A 326 12.46 -11.64 -8.92
N LYS A 327 12.74 -11.85 -7.63
CA LYS A 327 11.94 -12.73 -6.77
C LYS A 327 10.52 -12.20 -6.54
N LEU A 328 10.34 -10.89 -6.46
CA LEU A 328 9.01 -10.28 -6.38
C LEU A 328 8.20 -10.55 -7.66
N LEU A 329 8.80 -10.40 -8.84
CA LEU A 329 8.11 -10.69 -10.10
C LEU A 329 7.69 -12.16 -10.24
N THR A 330 8.48 -13.10 -9.70
CA THR A 330 8.08 -14.52 -9.67
C THR A 330 6.86 -14.75 -8.78
N VAL A 331 6.77 -14.07 -7.63
CA VAL A 331 5.60 -14.14 -6.74
C VAL A 331 4.36 -13.52 -7.38
N TYR A 332 4.52 -12.48 -8.20
CA TYR A 332 3.39 -11.82 -8.84
C TYR A 332 2.80 -12.61 -10.01
N GLN A 333 3.51 -13.62 -10.51
CA GLN A 333 3.09 -14.40 -11.67
C GLN A 333 1.80 -15.18 -11.35
N ASN A 334 0.77 -14.99 -12.17
CA ASN A 334 -0.57 -15.57 -12.00
C ASN A 334 -1.32 -15.16 -10.72
N SER A 335 -0.78 -14.24 -9.91
CA SER A 335 -1.46 -13.71 -8.71
C SER A 335 -1.91 -12.27 -8.88
N LEU A 336 -1.03 -11.40 -9.38
CA LEU A 336 -1.35 -9.99 -9.64
C LEU A 336 -1.57 -9.78 -11.14
N HIS A 337 -2.64 -9.06 -11.50
CA HIS A 337 -2.94 -8.69 -12.87
C HIS A 337 -1.71 -8.06 -13.55
N GLU A 338 -1.54 -8.25 -14.86
CA GLU A 338 -0.34 -7.76 -15.58
C GLU A 338 -0.18 -6.24 -15.49
N LEU A 339 -1.31 -5.52 -15.48
CA LEU A 339 -1.33 -4.05 -15.30
C LEU A 339 -1.35 -3.61 -13.84
N ASN A 340 -1.21 -4.55 -12.89
CA ASN A 340 -1.22 -4.21 -11.48
C ASN A 340 -0.02 -3.32 -11.14
N ILE A 341 -0.28 -2.12 -10.63
CA ILE A 341 0.73 -1.10 -10.35
C ILE A 341 1.72 -1.51 -9.25
N GLN A 342 1.39 -2.50 -8.41
CA GLN A 342 2.33 -3.04 -7.43
C GLN A 342 3.53 -3.72 -8.09
N ARG A 343 3.43 -4.04 -9.38
CA ARG A 343 4.53 -4.59 -10.20
C ARG A 343 5.52 -3.51 -10.63
N LEU A 344 5.11 -2.23 -10.68
CA LEU A 344 5.93 -1.14 -11.22
C LEU A 344 7.28 -0.96 -10.51
N PRO A 345 7.39 -0.94 -9.17
CA PRO A 345 8.68 -0.69 -8.52
C PRO A 345 9.72 -1.78 -8.83
N ALA A 346 9.30 -3.06 -8.87
CA ALA A 346 10.17 -4.16 -9.26
C ALA A 346 10.59 -4.05 -10.74
N LEU A 347 9.64 -3.78 -11.64
CA LEU A 347 9.92 -3.62 -13.07
C LEU A 347 10.86 -2.43 -13.35
N ARG A 348 10.69 -1.30 -12.67
CA ARG A 348 11.57 -0.12 -12.81
C ARG A 348 13.00 -0.45 -12.41
N VAL A 349 13.20 -1.08 -11.24
CA VAL A 349 14.55 -1.47 -10.77
C VAL A 349 15.23 -2.42 -11.77
N LEU A 350 14.50 -3.41 -12.29
CA LEU A 350 15.07 -4.37 -13.25
C LEU A 350 15.39 -3.72 -14.60
N TYR A 351 14.52 -2.82 -15.07
CA TYR A 351 14.77 -2.07 -16.30
C TYR A 351 15.99 -1.14 -16.17
N GLU A 352 16.09 -0.37 -15.07
CA GLU A 352 17.21 0.53 -14.80
C GLU A 352 18.53 -0.24 -14.67
N THR A 353 18.55 -1.32 -13.89
CA THR A 353 19.75 -2.16 -13.73
C THR A 353 20.14 -2.88 -15.02
N ALA A 354 19.18 -3.29 -15.85
CA ALA A 354 19.47 -3.86 -17.17
C ALA A 354 20.07 -2.83 -18.13
N ILE A 355 19.65 -1.57 -18.05
CA ILE A 355 20.28 -0.47 -18.82
C ILE A 355 21.70 -0.21 -18.33
N ASP A 356 21.90 -0.11 -17.02
CA ASP A 356 23.21 0.18 -16.41
C ASP A 356 24.25 -0.92 -16.70
N GLU A 357 23.80 -2.18 -16.71
CA GLU A 357 24.62 -3.35 -17.04
C GLU A 357 24.67 -3.67 -18.56
N GLU A 358 24.06 -2.81 -19.40
CA GLU A 358 23.93 -2.97 -20.86
C GLU A 358 23.33 -4.32 -21.33
N ARG A 359 22.49 -4.96 -20.50
CA ARG A 359 21.73 -6.18 -20.84
C ARG A 359 20.47 -5.82 -21.63
N LEU A 360 20.64 -5.60 -22.93
CA LEU A 360 19.60 -5.04 -23.79
C LEU A 360 18.34 -5.94 -23.92
N ASP A 361 18.46 -7.27 -23.87
CA ASP A 361 17.32 -8.20 -24.04
C ASP A 361 16.35 -8.14 -22.85
N GLU A 362 16.92 -8.06 -21.65
CA GLU A 362 16.15 -7.87 -20.43
C GLU A 362 15.57 -6.46 -20.36
N ALA A 363 16.34 -5.44 -20.77
CA ALA A 363 15.83 -4.06 -20.86
C ALA A 363 14.66 -3.96 -21.85
N GLU A 364 14.71 -4.65 -22.99
CA GLU A 364 13.57 -4.72 -23.93
C GLU A 364 12.34 -5.36 -23.26
N THR A 365 12.54 -6.51 -22.61
CA THR A 365 11.46 -7.27 -21.95
C THR A 365 10.79 -6.49 -20.83
N TYR A 366 11.56 -5.91 -19.91
CA TYR A 366 11.02 -5.12 -18.79
C TYR A 366 10.45 -3.79 -19.29
N GLY A 367 11.08 -3.17 -20.28
CA GLY A 367 10.60 -1.94 -20.90
C GLY A 367 9.25 -2.11 -21.59
N ALA A 368 9.02 -3.24 -22.27
CA ALA A 368 7.72 -3.58 -22.85
C ALA A 368 6.61 -3.71 -21.79
N LYS A 369 6.91 -4.39 -20.67
CA LYS A 369 5.97 -4.54 -19.54
C LYS A 369 5.64 -3.19 -18.89
N LEU A 370 6.65 -2.33 -18.69
CA LEU A 370 6.46 -0.97 -18.20
C LEU A 370 5.61 -0.14 -19.18
N LEU A 371 5.89 -0.22 -20.49
CA LEU A 371 5.15 0.49 -21.53
C LEU A 371 3.66 0.11 -21.52
N ALA A 372 3.35 -1.17 -21.31
CA ALA A 372 1.98 -1.66 -21.21
C ALA A 372 1.23 -1.01 -20.03
N ILE A 373 1.87 -0.97 -18.85
CA ILE A 373 1.29 -0.33 -17.66
C ILE A 373 1.10 1.17 -17.88
N TYR A 374 2.12 1.88 -18.38
CA TYR A 374 2.02 3.32 -18.61
C TYR A 374 0.97 3.67 -19.65
N SER A 375 0.92 2.95 -20.77
CA SER A 375 -0.05 3.20 -21.85
C SER A 375 -1.49 2.87 -21.45
N ALA A 376 -1.70 2.01 -20.45
CA ALA A 376 -3.04 1.71 -19.94
C ALA A 376 -3.62 2.83 -19.08
N PHE A 377 -2.78 3.56 -18.33
CA PHE A 377 -3.24 4.53 -17.33
C PHE A 377 -2.89 5.98 -17.63
N GLN A 378 -2.08 6.23 -18.65
CA GLN A 378 -1.71 7.56 -19.13
C GLN A 378 -2.17 7.75 -20.59
N GLY A 379 -2.51 8.98 -20.96
CA GLY A 379 -2.88 9.29 -22.34
C GLY A 379 -1.71 9.05 -23.31
N PRO A 380 -1.97 8.72 -24.59
CA PRO A 380 -0.92 8.42 -25.57
C PRO A 380 0.07 9.58 -25.77
N ASP A 381 -0.43 10.80 -25.58
CA ASP A 381 0.31 12.07 -25.72
C ASP A 381 0.75 12.65 -24.37
N ASP A 382 0.56 11.92 -23.26
CA ASP A 382 1.05 12.35 -21.96
C ASP A 382 2.58 12.51 -22.02
N LEU A 383 3.06 13.68 -21.59
CA LEU A 383 4.47 14.03 -21.70
C LEU A 383 5.38 13.06 -20.91
N SER A 384 4.92 12.54 -19.78
CA SER A 384 5.69 11.59 -18.98
C SER A 384 5.86 10.24 -19.70
N LEU A 385 4.80 9.76 -20.35
CA LEU A 385 4.83 8.59 -21.22
C LEU A 385 5.74 8.83 -22.43
N CYS A 386 5.71 10.02 -23.02
CA CYS A 386 6.56 10.36 -24.17
C CYS A 386 8.06 10.30 -23.83
N HIS A 387 8.46 10.77 -22.65
CA HIS A 387 9.85 10.63 -22.21
C HIS A 387 10.23 9.18 -21.92
N PHE A 388 9.33 8.38 -21.33
CA PHE A 388 9.58 6.95 -21.17
C PHE A 388 9.74 6.26 -22.54
N LYS A 389 8.84 6.52 -23.49
CA LYS A 389 8.92 6.04 -24.88
C LYS A 389 10.24 6.43 -25.53
N TYR A 390 10.73 7.65 -25.30
CA TYR A 390 12.04 8.09 -25.79
C TYR A 390 13.19 7.26 -25.22
N GLY A 391 13.24 7.04 -23.90
CA GLY A 391 14.26 6.19 -23.27
C GLY A 391 14.20 4.75 -23.78
N TYR A 392 13.00 4.17 -23.85
CA TYR A 392 12.78 2.82 -24.36
C TYR A 392 13.15 2.67 -25.85
N ALA A 393 12.88 3.69 -26.67
CA ALA A 393 13.30 3.71 -28.06
C ALA A 393 14.82 3.64 -28.23
N GLN A 394 15.61 4.17 -27.28
CA GLN A 394 17.08 4.05 -27.32
C GLN A 394 17.52 2.59 -27.18
N VAL A 395 16.87 1.82 -26.29
CA VAL A 395 17.11 0.38 -26.12
C VAL A 395 16.79 -0.37 -27.42
N LEU A 396 15.59 -0.15 -27.98
CA LEU A 396 15.16 -0.74 -29.25
C LEU A 396 16.09 -0.39 -30.41
N LYS A 397 16.62 0.84 -30.43
CA LYS A 397 17.56 1.30 -31.46
C LYS A 397 18.90 0.55 -31.34
N LYS A 398 19.45 0.35 -30.13
CA LYS A 398 20.66 -0.44 -29.90
C LYS A 398 20.47 -1.92 -30.27
N GLN A 399 19.26 -2.46 -30.07
CA GLN A 399 18.82 -3.80 -30.48
C GLN A 399 18.59 -3.98 -31.99
N ASN A 400 18.83 -2.95 -32.81
CA ASN A 400 18.52 -2.94 -34.25
C ASN A 400 17.02 -3.13 -34.60
N ARG A 401 16.10 -2.90 -33.65
CA ARG A 401 14.63 -2.94 -33.86
C ARG A 401 14.11 -1.64 -34.46
N HIS A 402 14.58 -1.29 -35.66
CA HIS A 402 14.33 0.03 -36.26
C HIS A 402 12.84 0.34 -36.52
N ALA A 403 12.06 -0.66 -36.96
CA ALA A 403 10.63 -0.47 -37.22
C ALA A 403 9.85 -0.13 -35.94
N ALA A 404 10.09 -0.89 -34.85
CA ALA A 404 9.48 -0.65 -33.55
C ALA A 404 9.88 0.71 -32.98
N CYS A 405 11.16 1.07 -33.06
CA CYS A 405 11.67 2.38 -32.67
C CYS A 405 10.98 3.53 -33.44
N LYS A 406 10.79 3.39 -34.76
CA LYS A 406 10.15 4.42 -35.59
C LYS A 406 8.66 4.59 -35.27
N SER A 407 7.96 3.48 -35.05
CA SER A 407 6.55 3.49 -34.62
C SER A 407 6.39 4.18 -33.27
N LEU A 408 7.28 3.89 -32.32
CA LEU A 408 7.24 4.46 -30.97
C LEU A 408 7.54 5.97 -30.94
N LEU A 409 8.53 6.43 -31.73
CA LEU A 409 8.99 7.82 -31.74
C LEU A 409 8.16 8.75 -32.64
N GLY A 410 7.36 8.21 -33.56
CA GLY A 410 6.54 9.01 -34.49
C GLY A 410 5.66 10.05 -33.78
N PRO A 411 4.78 9.64 -32.85
CA PRO A 411 3.95 10.56 -32.06
C PRO A 411 4.79 11.44 -31.12
N VAL A 412 5.82 10.87 -30.49
CA VAL A 412 6.71 11.57 -29.53
C VAL A 412 7.40 12.78 -30.17
N ARG A 413 7.80 12.65 -31.44
CA ARG A 413 8.44 13.74 -32.20
C ARG A 413 7.56 14.99 -32.24
N GLU A 414 6.28 14.84 -32.53
CA GLU A 414 5.37 15.99 -32.67
C GLU A 414 5.22 16.72 -31.33
N ILE A 415 5.06 15.96 -30.25
CA ILE A 415 4.89 16.48 -28.89
C ILE A 415 6.16 17.22 -28.44
N PHE A 416 7.34 16.59 -28.56
CA PHE A 416 8.60 17.25 -28.20
C PHE A 416 8.90 18.48 -29.06
N GLY A 417 8.50 18.45 -30.35
CA GLY A 417 8.62 19.59 -31.25
C GLY A 417 7.78 20.77 -30.80
N LYS A 418 6.52 20.53 -30.39
CA LYS A 418 5.62 21.55 -29.84
C LYS A 418 6.09 22.06 -28.47
N THR A 419 6.52 21.17 -27.58
CA THR A 419 6.86 21.51 -26.19
C THR A 419 8.23 22.20 -26.07
N PHE A 420 9.29 21.60 -26.62
CA PHE A 420 10.66 22.08 -26.42
C PHE A 420 11.17 22.90 -27.61
N GLY A 421 10.60 22.70 -28.80
CA GLY A 421 10.99 23.36 -30.04
C GLY A 421 12.02 22.57 -30.86
N ALA A 422 12.12 22.88 -32.15
CA ALA A 422 12.99 22.18 -33.10
C ALA A 422 14.50 22.26 -32.77
N ASN A 423 14.91 23.33 -32.06
CA ASN A 423 16.30 23.56 -31.68
C ASN A 423 16.69 22.87 -30.35
N SER A 424 15.76 22.15 -29.72
CA SER A 424 16.04 21.44 -28.47
C SER A 424 16.84 20.16 -28.72
N GLN A 425 17.75 19.82 -27.81
CA GLN A 425 18.59 18.63 -27.95
C GLN A 425 17.74 17.36 -28.02
N ILE A 426 16.67 17.27 -27.23
CA ILE A 426 15.80 16.09 -27.22
C ILE A 426 15.11 15.90 -28.58
N TYR A 427 14.63 16.98 -29.19
CA TYR A 427 14.01 16.92 -30.51
C TYR A 427 15.04 16.52 -31.58
N THR A 428 16.23 17.13 -31.56
CA THR A 428 17.32 16.76 -32.47
C THR A 428 17.70 15.28 -32.32
N ASN A 429 17.79 14.77 -31.09
CA ASN A 429 18.09 13.36 -30.84
C ASN A 429 17.01 12.44 -31.43
N VAL A 430 15.73 12.77 -31.28
CA VAL A 430 14.62 12.00 -31.86
C VAL A 430 14.70 11.99 -33.39
N GLU A 431 14.96 13.14 -34.01
CA GLU A 431 15.14 13.24 -35.46
C GLU A 431 16.30 12.38 -35.98
N ILE A 432 17.44 12.39 -35.28
CA ILE A 432 18.60 11.55 -35.62
C ILE A 432 18.23 10.06 -35.55
N MET A 433 17.52 9.63 -34.50
CA MET A 433 17.08 8.24 -34.33
C MET A 433 16.13 7.78 -35.45
N LEU A 434 15.20 8.65 -35.85
CA LEU A 434 14.23 8.38 -36.92
C LEU A 434 14.90 8.28 -38.31
N ARG A 435 16.01 8.98 -38.53
CA ARG A 435 16.78 8.96 -39.80
C ARG A 435 17.71 7.75 -39.95
N GLY A 436 17.79 6.88 -38.95
CA GLY A 436 18.52 5.61 -39.07
C GLY A 436 19.94 5.63 -38.53
N PHE A 437 20.52 6.78 -38.19
CA PHE A 437 21.90 6.88 -37.68
C PHE A 437 22.11 6.13 -36.34
N SER A 438 23.28 5.52 -36.18
CA SER A 438 23.72 4.85 -34.95
C SER A 438 24.12 5.88 -33.90
N LEU A 439 23.63 5.71 -32.67
CA LEU A 439 23.99 6.53 -31.51
C LEU A 439 25.22 5.94 -30.80
N SER A 440 26.38 5.84 -31.47
CA SER A 440 27.59 5.27 -30.85
C SER A 440 28.20 6.15 -29.75
N TRP A 441 27.66 7.35 -29.50
CA TRP A 441 28.19 8.34 -28.56
C TRP A 441 27.22 8.77 -27.44
N PHE A 442 26.00 8.20 -27.38
CA PHE A 442 25.01 8.60 -26.38
C PHE A 442 24.91 7.58 -25.24
N THR A 443 25.09 8.04 -24.00
CA THR A 443 24.74 7.29 -22.79
C THR A 443 23.26 6.93 -22.86
N LEU A 444 22.90 5.65 -22.60
CA LEU A 444 21.51 5.27 -22.43
C LEU A 444 20.92 6.12 -21.31
N ILE A 445 19.89 6.90 -21.63
CA ILE A 445 19.21 7.71 -20.63
C ILE A 445 18.12 6.82 -20.07
N SER A 446 18.37 6.24 -18.90
CA SER A 446 17.27 5.84 -18.02
C SER A 446 16.42 7.09 -17.78
N TYR A 447 15.19 7.09 -18.28
CA TYR A 447 14.21 8.07 -17.86
C TYR A 447 13.83 7.72 -16.43
N PRO A 448 14.17 8.53 -15.42
CA PRO A 448 13.70 8.28 -14.07
C PRO A 448 12.21 8.59 -14.06
N ILE A 449 11.38 7.54 -14.07
CA ILE A 449 9.91 7.71 -14.15
C ILE A 449 9.32 8.23 -12.82
N ASP A 450 10.15 8.50 -11.82
CA ASP A 450 9.77 9.09 -10.55
C ASP A 450 9.81 10.64 -10.61
N GLN A 451 9.05 11.25 -11.54
CA GLN A 451 9.04 12.71 -11.72
C GLN A 451 8.41 13.48 -10.55
N THR A 452 7.51 12.84 -9.81
CA THR A 452 6.64 13.48 -8.81
C THR A 452 7.15 13.31 -7.38
N ASN A 453 8.22 12.55 -7.16
CA ASN A 453 8.58 12.12 -5.81
C ASN A 453 9.67 12.96 -5.12
N ARG A 454 10.09 14.10 -5.70
CA ARG A 454 11.03 15.03 -5.02
C ARG A 454 10.37 15.90 -3.94
N GLN A 455 9.08 16.23 -4.04
CA GLN A 455 8.35 16.93 -2.97
C GLN A 455 8.28 16.08 -1.69
N THR A 456 8.03 14.77 -1.81
CA THR A 456 8.09 13.77 -0.73
C THR A 456 9.53 13.55 -0.22
N ARG A 457 10.52 13.67 -1.11
CA ARG A 457 11.97 13.50 -0.80
C ARG A 457 12.56 14.62 0.02
N MET A 458 11.97 15.82 0.00
CA MET A 458 12.35 16.92 0.88
C MET A 458 12.27 16.51 2.36
N ARG A 459 11.46 15.48 2.69
CA ARG A 459 11.35 14.85 4.03
C ARG A 459 12.18 13.57 4.18
N LEU A 460 12.20 12.68 3.18
CA LEU A 460 12.91 11.38 3.29
C LEU A 460 14.45 11.45 3.20
N GLU A 461 15.04 12.41 2.47
CA GLU A 461 16.50 12.58 2.42
C GLU A 461 17.07 13.16 3.74
N GLN A 462 16.23 13.73 4.61
CA GLN A 462 16.65 14.25 5.93
C GLN A 462 17.15 13.15 6.87
N ARG A 463 16.71 11.89 6.69
CA ARG A 463 17.21 10.72 7.44
C ARG A 463 18.63 10.31 7.05
N ALA A 464 19.05 10.50 5.79
CA ALA A 464 20.36 10.06 5.31
C ALA A 464 21.48 11.05 5.68
N THR A 465 21.18 12.35 5.68
CA THR A 465 22.16 13.39 6.03
C THR A 465 22.48 13.42 7.53
N ALA A 466 21.56 12.95 8.37
CA ALA A 466 21.76 12.80 9.81
C ALA A 466 22.79 11.70 10.14
N LEU A 467 22.68 10.53 9.50
CA LEU A 467 23.66 9.45 9.66
C LEU A 467 25.05 9.85 9.15
N PHE A 468 25.13 10.59 8.04
CA PHE A 468 26.43 11.03 7.50
C PHE A 468 27.12 12.11 8.35
N ARG A 469 26.34 12.98 9.02
CA ARG A 469 26.87 13.98 9.98
C ARG A 469 27.22 13.36 11.32
N GLU A 470 26.50 12.35 11.78
CA GLU A 470 26.84 11.60 13.01
C GLU A 470 28.11 10.75 12.78
N PHE A 471 28.24 10.13 11.60
CA PHE A 471 29.47 9.44 11.17
C PHE A 471 30.67 10.41 11.00
N SER A 472 30.44 11.61 10.45
CA SER A 472 31.49 12.64 10.30
C SER A 472 31.85 13.33 11.61
N ARG A 473 30.91 13.49 12.57
CA ARG A 473 31.20 13.94 13.94
C ARG A 473 32.01 12.90 14.72
N LEU A 474 31.71 11.62 14.55
CA LEU A 474 32.45 10.53 15.18
C LEU A 474 33.87 10.39 14.62
N LEU A 475 34.09 10.77 13.35
CA LEU A 475 35.42 10.79 12.72
C LEU A 475 36.24 12.06 13.02
N SER A 476 35.60 13.20 13.34
CA SER A 476 36.30 14.47 13.62
C SER A 476 36.67 14.66 15.10
N ASN A 477 36.02 13.96 16.03
CA ASN A 477 36.42 13.92 17.43
C ASN A 477 37.42 12.78 17.66
N GLY A 478 38.69 13.06 17.41
CA GLY A 478 39.81 12.13 17.53
C GLY A 478 39.87 11.37 18.87
N GLN A 479 39.23 10.20 18.92
CA GLN A 479 39.34 9.20 19.97
C GLN A 479 39.82 7.88 19.32
N PRO A 480 41.14 7.66 19.18
CA PRO A 480 41.66 6.37 18.74
C PRO A 480 41.78 5.48 19.97
N LYS A 481 40.67 4.88 20.45
CA LYS A 481 40.63 3.74 21.40
C LYS A 481 39.19 3.39 21.78
N LEU A 482 38.48 2.70 20.88
CA LEU A 482 37.38 1.77 21.22
C LEU A 482 37.09 0.88 20.00
N LEU A 483 38.15 0.29 19.44
CA LEU A 483 38.10 -0.87 18.56
C LEU A 483 38.67 -2.04 19.37
N ARG A 484 37.83 -2.65 20.22
CA ARG A 484 37.98 -4.00 20.81
C ARG A 484 36.90 -4.25 21.86
N THR A 485 35.71 -4.60 21.40
CA THR A 485 34.81 -5.54 22.08
C THR A 485 33.81 -6.05 21.05
N ILE A 486 34.33 -6.93 20.21
CA ILE A 486 33.57 -7.92 19.47
C ILE A 486 33.50 -9.15 20.42
N ILE A 487 32.37 -9.88 20.36
CA ILE A 487 32.11 -11.28 20.81
C ILE A 487 31.88 -11.43 22.35
N PRO A 488 30.97 -12.29 22.88
CA PRO A 488 30.52 -13.54 22.25
C PRO A 488 29.05 -14.02 22.35
N PHE A 489 28.75 -14.95 21.43
CA PHE A 489 27.83 -16.07 21.59
C PHE A 489 27.81 -16.64 23.02
N PRO A 490 26.68 -17.23 23.44
CA PRO A 490 26.70 -18.39 24.31
C PRO A 490 26.19 -19.62 23.56
N ASP A 491 27.12 -20.48 23.16
CA ASP A 491 26.88 -21.93 23.18
C ASP A 491 26.91 -22.37 24.65
N CYS A 492 25.82 -22.94 25.14
CA CYS A 492 25.82 -23.90 26.25
C CYS A 492 24.67 -24.89 26.05
N TYR A 493 25.04 -26.08 25.59
CA TYR A 493 24.31 -27.34 25.79
C TYR A 493 24.01 -27.56 27.28
N ALA A 494 22.77 -27.91 27.62
CA ALA A 494 22.43 -29.02 28.52
C ALA A 494 20.90 -29.15 28.69
N SER A 495 20.37 -30.21 28.10
CA SER A 495 19.37 -31.14 28.68
C SER A 495 18.49 -30.66 29.85
N ILE A 496 17.16 -30.72 29.68
CA ILE A 496 16.23 -31.51 30.52
C ILE A 496 14.92 -31.73 29.74
N ARG A 497 14.42 -32.96 29.85
CA ARG A 497 13.27 -33.56 29.16
C ARG A 497 11.90 -33.08 29.71
N PRO A 498 10.80 -33.43 29.01
CA PRO A 498 9.46 -32.88 29.20
C PRO A 498 8.56 -33.76 30.06
N SER A 499 7.54 -33.14 30.64
CA SER A 499 6.31 -33.75 31.14
C SER A 499 5.24 -32.64 31.09
N SER A 500 4.00 -32.81 30.68
CA SER A 500 3.13 -33.97 30.56
C SER A 500 1.92 -33.48 29.76
N SER A 501 1.47 -34.23 28.76
CA SER A 501 0.19 -34.97 28.78
C SER A 501 -1.02 -34.04 29.02
N LYS A 502 -1.88 -33.81 28.03
CA LYS A 502 -3.14 -34.55 27.79
C LYS A 502 -4.13 -33.44 27.33
N ASN A 503 -5.08 -33.61 26.44
CA ASN A 503 -5.67 -34.79 25.87
C ASN A 503 -6.70 -34.34 24.82
N HIS A 504 -6.98 -35.24 23.88
CA HIS A 504 -8.32 -35.57 23.37
C HIS A 504 -9.15 -34.42 22.78
N THR A 505 -9.64 -34.47 21.55
CA THR A 505 -10.44 -35.49 20.86
C THR A 505 -11.31 -34.64 19.91
N LEU A 506 -11.68 -34.99 18.69
CA LEU A 506 -12.46 -36.14 18.23
C LEU A 506 -12.61 -35.83 16.71
N SER A 507 -12.37 -36.80 15.84
CA SER A 507 -13.44 -37.46 15.09
C SER A 507 -13.96 -36.66 13.89
N ARG A 508 -13.85 -37.24 12.69
CA ARG A 508 -14.97 -37.92 12.00
C ARG A 508 -15.98 -36.90 11.46
N ASN A 509 -16.35 -36.84 10.19
CA ASN A 509 -16.39 -37.82 9.13
C ASN A 509 -16.75 -37.03 7.85
N ARG A 510 -16.30 -37.52 6.69
CA ARG A 510 -17.07 -37.72 5.43
C ARG A 510 -16.19 -37.51 4.21
N LEU A 511 -15.31 -38.48 3.99
CA LEU A 511 -15.10 -39.03 2.64
C LEU A 511 -15.77 -40.40 2.60
N THR A 512 -17.10 -40.39 2.61
CA THR A 512 -17.93 -41.48 2.11
C THR A 512 -18.54 -40.99 0.82
N GLN A 513 -17.88 -41.34 -0.28
CA GLN A 513 -18.48 -41.78 -1.54
C GLN A 513 -17.43 -41.59 -2.61
N LEU A 514 -16.75 -42.69 -2.91
CA LEU A 514 -16.32 -43.16 -4.21
C LEU A 514 -15.35 -44.32 -3.93
N TYR A 515 -15.31 -45.30 -4.82
CA TYR A 515 -14.59 -46.58 -4.73
C TYR A 515 -15.35 -47.75 -4.09
N SER A 516 -16.23 -48.33 -4.90
CA SER A 516 -16.48 -49.76 -4.87
C SER A 516 -15.20 -50.50 -5.31
N VAL A 517 -14.51 -51.15 -4.39
CA VAL A 517 -13.44 -52.11 -4.72
C VAL A 517 -13.78 -53.46 -4.11
N SER A 518 -13.72 -54.47 -4.96
CA SER A 518 -14.06 -55.86 -4.72
C SER A 518 -13.33 -56.46 -3.51
N THR A 519 -14.09 -57.06 -2.60
CA THR A 519 -13.59 -57.82 -1.46
C THR A 519 -12.99 -59.15 -1.91
N LYS A 520 -11.68 -59.21 -2.12
CA LYS A 520 -10.97 -60.49 -2.02
C LYS A 520 -10.76 -60.82 -0.54
N LYS A 521 -11.25 -61.99 -0.13
CA LYS A 521 -11.00 -62.60 1.18
C LYS A 521 -9.49 -62.61 1.46
N ILE A 522 -9.10 -62.02 2.58
CA ILE A 522 -7.78 -62.16 3.17
C ILE A 522 -7.76 -63.52 3.88
N SER A 523 -7.43 -64.57 3.14
CA SER A 523 -7.03 -65.85 3.73
C SER A 523 -5.80 -66.47 3.05
N ASP A 524 -5.23 -65.82 2.02
CA ASP A 524 -4.05 -66.33 1.31
C ASP A 524 -3.04 -65.20 1.05
N LEU A 525 -2.23 -64.87 2.06
CA LEU A 525 -0.90 -64.30 1.86
C LEU A 525 0.04 -65.07 2.77
N SER A 526 0.55 -66.19 2.25
CA SER A 526 1.74 -66.84 2.77
C SER A 526 2.88 -65.82 2.70
N ALA A 527 3.40 -65.43 3.87
CA ALA A 527 4.58 -64.59 3.99
C ALA A 527 5.78 -65.31 3.34
N SER A 528 6.05 -64.99 2.07
CA SER A 528 7.32 -65.31 1.45
C SER A 528 8.40 -64.40 2.06
N HIS A 529 9.55 -65.01 2.36
CA HIS A 529 10.59 -64.42 3.21
C HIS A 529 11.06 -63.03 2.75
N GLY A 530 10.87 -62.02 3.62
CA GLY A 530 11.57 -60.73 3.54
C GLY A 530 10.87 -59.61 2.78
N HIS A 531 9.66 -59.82 2.25
CA HIS A 531 8.93 -58.80 1.49
C HIS A 531 7.61 -58.42 2.18
N LEU A 532 7.42 -57.12 2.44
CA LEU A 532 6.22 -56.56 3.04
C LEU A 532 5.59 -55.57 2.07
N THR A 533 4.26 -55.51 2.04
CA THR A 533 3.54 -54.56 1.18
C THR A 533 2.69 -53.62 2.02
N ILE A 534 2.73 -52.33 1.70
CA ILE A 534 1.80 -51.34 2.25
C ILE A 534 0.53 -51.34 1.40
N SER A 535 -0.59 -51.64 2.05
CA SER A 535 -1.93 -51.58 1.44
C SER A 535 -2.67 -50.34 1.91
N PHE A 536 -3.51 -49.75 1.06
CA PHE A 536 -4.34 -48.61 1.44
C PHE A 536 -5.75 -49.10 1.76
N GLN A 537 -6.19 -48.92 3.00
CA GLN A 537 -7.57 -49.17 3.40
C GLN A 537 -8.18 -47.84 3.87
N HIS A 538 -9.29 -47.46 3.26
CA HIS A 538 -9.99 -46.19 3.55
C HIS A 538 -9.09 -44.94 3.45
N GLY A 539 -8.09 -44.96 2.55
CA GLY A 539 -7.16 -43.84 2.34
C GLY A 539 -6.01 -43.76 3.35
N LEU A 540 -5.91 -44.70 4.30
CA LEU A 540 -4.77 -44.81 5.21
C LEU A 540 -3.83 -45.95 4.78
N PRO A 541 -2.51 -45.71 4.76
CA PRO A 541 -1.51 -46.73 4.52
C PRO A 541 -1.41 -47.67 5.73
N ILE A 542 -1.50 -48.95 5.44
CA ILE A 542 -1.49 -50.03 6.41
C ILE A 542 -0.34 -50.96 6.08
N LEU A 543 0.57 -51.09 7.04
CA LEU A 543 1.70 -51.99 6.97
C LEU A 543 1.47 -53.16 7.93
N VAL A 544 1.55 -54.37 7.41
CA VAL A 544 1.49 -55.59 8.22
C VAL A 544 2.91 -56.08 8.44
N VAL A 545 3.34 -56.16 9.70
CA VAL A 545 4.70 -56.55 10.08
C VAL A 545 4.63 -57.74 11.04
N PRO A 546 5.35 -58.84 10.77
CA PRO A 546 5.47 -59.94 11.73
C PRO A 546 6.44 -59.54 12.86
N LEU A 547 5.93 -59.48 14.10
CA LEU A 547 6.73 -59.06 15.25
C LEU A 547 7.56 -60.22 15.84
N PRO A 548 8.79 -59.97 16.31
CA PRO A 548 9.76 -61.02 16.66
C PRO A 548 9.36 -61.93 17.83
N SER A 549 8.63 -61.45 18.83
CA SER A 549 8.32 -62.24 20.04
C SER A 549 7.16 -63.22 19.86
N ARG A 550 6.19 -62.90 19.01
CA ARG A 550 4.97 -63.72 18.81
C ARG A 550 4.86 -64.33 17.42
N THR A 551 5.64 -63.85 16.46
CA THR A 551 5.60 -64.29 15.04
C THR A 551 4.21 -64.21 14.38
N GLU A 552 3.29 -63.46 14.99
CA GLU A 552 1.97 -63.14 14.42
C GLU A 552 2.09 -61.87 13.56
N PRO A 553 1.36 -61.78 12.43
CA PRO A 553 1.31 -60.57 11.61
C PRO A 553 0.51 -59.48 12.33
N CYS A 554 1.18 -58.40 12.74
CA CYS A 554 0.55 -57.25 13.39
C CYS A 554 0.36 -56.11 12.38
N GLN A 555 -0.80 -55.47 12.44
CA GLN A 555 -1.19 -54.42 11.50
C GLN A 555 -0.96 -53.03 12.11
N PHE A 556 -0.21 -52.18 11.42
CA PHE A 556 0.05 -50.81 11.80
C PHE A 556 -0.60 -49.85 10.79
N SER A 557 -1.48 -48.99 11.28
CA SER A 557 -2.04 -47.88 10.49
C SER A 557 -1.14 -46.66 10.63
N LEU A 558 -0.65 -46.14 9.51
CA LEU A 558 0.24 -44.99 9.49
C LEU A 558 -0.55 -43.76 9.03
N ARG A 559 -0.46 -42.63 9.73
CA ARG A 559 -1.07 -41.37 9.30
C ARG A 559 -0.03 -40.53 8.56
N PRO A 560 -0.14 -40.35 7.23
CA PRO A 560 0.92 -39.74 6.41
C PRO A 560 1.39 -38.36 6.88
N ILE A 561 0.46 -37.51 7.33
CA ILE A 561 0.71 -36.11 7.69
C ILE A 561 1.14 -35.95 9.16
N SER A 562 0.54 -36.73 10.07
CA SER A 562 0.72 -36.55 11.52
C SER A 562 1.80 -37.44 12.12
N ASP A 563 2.01 -38.63 11.54
CA ASP A 563 3.00 -39.58 12.02
C ASP A 563 4.34 -39.35 11.30
N THR A 564 5.41 -39.61 12.03
CA THR A 564 6.79 -39.61 11.53
C THR A 564 7.35 -41.02 11.56
N VAL A 565 8.45 -41.23 10.84
CA VAL A 565 9.26 -42.44 10.93
C VAL A 565 9.61 -42.79 12.37
N GLY A 566 9.90 -41.78 13.20
CA GLY A 566 10.18 -41.93 14.62
C GLY A 566 8.98 -42.44 15.42
N SER A 567 7.81 -41.81 15.25
CA SER A 567 6.60 -42.25 15.96
C SER A 567 6.17 -43.66 15.54
N PHE A 568 6.34 -44.02 14.27
CA PHE A 568 6.09 -45.37 13.79
C PHE A 568 7.08 -46.40 14.40
N CYS A 569 8.36 -46.06 14.44
CA CYS A 569 9.37 -46.90 15.10
C CYS A 569 9.08 -47.09 16.59
N GLU A 570 8.60 -46.06 17.28
CA GLU A 570 8.16 -46.16 18.68
C GLU A 570 6.91 -47.04 18.82
N GLN A 571 5.93 -46.93 17.92
CA GLN A 571 4.75 -47.79 17.92
C GLN A 571 5.13 -49.27 17.81
N LEU A 572 6.08 -49.61 16.93
CA LEU A 572 6.60 -50.97 16.81
C LEU A 572 7.22 -51.47 18.13
N LYS A 573 8.06 -50.65 18.78
CA LYS A 573 8.69 -50.99 20.07
C LYS A 573 7.72 -51.11 21.23
N ILE A 574 6.64 -50.32 21.22
CA ILE A 574 5.60 -50.39 22.24
C ILE A 574 4.80 -51.68 22.12
N GLU A 575 4.48 -52.08 20.88
CA GLU A 575 3.68 -53.27 20.59
C GLU A 575 4.46 -54.57 20.90
N ASP A 576 5.76 -54.61 20.61
CA ASP A 576 6.61 -55.75 20.95
C ASP A 576 7.87 -55.34 21.73
N ARG A 577 7.90 -55.72 23.01
CA ARG A 577 9.02 -55.48 23.92
C ARG A 577 10.29 -56.28 23.57
N GLY A 578 10.21 -57.24 22.64
CA GLY A 578 11.37 -57.96 22.10
C GLY A 578 12.10 -57.24 20.96
N ILE A 579 11.69 -56.00 20.63
CA ILE A 579 12.38 -55.17 19.63
C ILE A 579 13.41 -54.26 20.32
N ASP A 580 14.69 -54.62 20.20
CA ASP A 580 15.81 -53.83 20.70
C ASP A 580 16.16 -52.69 19.73
N HIS A 581 16.21 -53.01 18.43
CA HIS A 581 16.56 -52.05 17.38
C HIS A 581 15.53 -52.04 16.25
N VAL A 582 15.08 -50.84 15.89
CA VAL A 582 14.24 -50.62 14.70
C VAL A 582 14.72 -49.40 13.95
N GLY A 583 14.74 -49.49 12.63
CA GLY A 583 15.13 -48.39 11.77
C GLY A 583 14.67 -48.59 10.34
N LEU A 584 14.35 -47.48 9.69
CA LEU A 584 14.00 -47.43 8.28
C LEU A 584 15.20 -46.95 7.47
N TYR A 585 15.46 -47.63 6.36
CA TYR A 585 16.61 -47.41 5.49
C TYR A 585 16.15 -47.29 4.04
N MET A 586 16.84 -46.47 3.28
CA MET A 586 16.68 -46.32 1.84
C MET A 586 17.23 -47.55 1.10
N SER A 587 16.87 -47.69 -0.17
CA SER A 587 17.33 -48.79 -1.03
C SER A 587 18.85 -48.79 -1.25
N ASP A 588 19.54 -47.69 -1.01
CA ASP A 588 21.00 -47.54 -1.03
C ASP A 588 21.69 -47.83 0.32
N GLY A 589 20.93 -48.06 1.39
CA GLY A 589 21.42 -48.31 2.74
C GLY A 589 21.53 -47.08 3.65
N ALA A 590 21.17 -45.88 3.19
CA ALA A 590 21.12 -44.69 4.03
C ALA A 590 19.96 -44.76 5.05
N ARG A 591 20.20 -44.39 6.31
CA ARG A 591 19.15 -44.39 7.34
C ARG A 591 18.23 -43.18 7.18
N ILE A 592 16.92 -43.42 7.19
CA ILE A 592 15.90 -42.37 7.13
C ILE A 592 15.78 -41.70 8.50
N ALA A 593 15.72 -40.37 8.51
CA ALA A 593 15.64 -39.59 9.75
C ALA A 593 14.33 -39.86 10.50
N SER A 594 14.37 -39.84 11.84
CA SER A 594 13.18 -40.06 12.67
C SER A 594 12.13 -38.96 12.54
N SER A 595 12.52 -37.75 12.12
CA SER A 595 11.62 -36.62 11.89
C SER A 595 10.95 -36.64 10.51
N THR A 596 11.33 -37.55 9.61
CA THR A 596 10.71 -37.66 8.28
C THR A 596 9.25 -38.05 8.42
N ALA A 597 8.34 -37.26 7.83
CA ALA A 597 6.92 -37.57 7.78
C ALA A 597 6.66 -38.85 6.97
N ILE A 598 5.66 -39.63 7.36
CA ILE A 598 5.31 -40.86 6.65
C ILE A 598 4.88 -40.58 5.20
N GLU A 599 4.27 -39.42 4.92
CA GLU A 599 3.94 -38.99 3.56
C GLU A 599 5.16 -39.01 2.62
N HIS A 600 6.28 -38.42 3.05
CA HIS A 600 7.52 -38.44 2.27
C HIS A 600 8.14 -39.84 2.19
N LEU A 601 7.98 -40.67 3.22
CA LEU A 601 8.43 -42.06 3.19
C LEU A 601 7.73 -42.87 2.07
N LEU A 602 6.43 -42.65 1.89
CA LEU A 602 5.62 -43.36 0.89
C LEU A 602 5.95 -42.96 -0.56
N GLN A 603 6.56 -41.80 -0.77
CA GLN A 603 6.97 -41.32 -2.10
C GLN A 603 8.17 -42.09 -2.67
N PHE A 604 9.01 -42.70 -1.82
CA PHE A 604 10.20 -43.44 -2.27
C PHE A 604 9.91 -44.77 -2.97
N GLN A 605 8.63 -45.19 -3.05
CA GLN A 605 8.10 -46.44 -3.63
C GLN A 605 8.61 -47.75 -3.00
N THR A 606 9.88 -47.80 -2.58
CA THR A 606 10.53 -48.92 -1.90
C THR A 606 11.44 -48.40 -0.79
N PHE A 607 11.42 -49.07 0.37
CA PHE A 607 12.35 -48.81 1.47
C PHE A 607 12.55 -50.08 2.31
N ARG A 608 13.59 -50.13 3.14
CA ARG A 608 13.89 -51.30 3.99
C ARG A 608 13.59 -51.00 5.46
N LEU A 609 12.81 -51.87 6.09
CA LEU A 609 12.56 -51.86 7.53
C LEU A 609 13.44 -52.90 8.21
N ARG A 610 14.29 -52.45 9.12
CA ARG A 610 15.10 -53.32 9.97
C ARG A 610 14.45 -53.46 11.33
N ILE A 611 14.24 -54.70 11.78
CA ILE A 611 13.81 -55.05 13.14
C ILE A 611 14.82 -56.06 13.69
N ASN A 612 15.58 -55.65 14.70
CA ASN A 612 16.73 -56.39 15.25
C ASN A 612 17.70 -56.82 14.13
N ASP A 613 17.83 -58.12 13.87
CA ASP A 613 18.69 -58.69 12.83
C ASP A 613 17.94 -59.03 11.53
N ARG A 614 16.61 -58.81 11.49
CA ARG A 614 15.78 -59.05 10.31
C ARG A 614 15.61 -57.78 9.49
N HIS A 615 15.71 -57.93 8.17
CA HIS A 615 15.51 -56.87 7.21
C HIS A 615 14.31 -57.23 6.33
N PHE A 616 13.35 -56.30 6.24
CA PHE A 616 12.16 -56.42 5.43
C PHE A 616 12.22 -55.37 4.33
N ASN A 617 12.06 -55.79 3.08
CA ASN A 617 11.87 -54.87 1.97
C ASN A 617 10.39 -54.51 1.91
N VAL A 618 10.08 -53.23 2.06
CA VAL A 618 8.72 -52.71 2.07
C VAL A 618 8.44 -52.07 0.71
N GLU A 619 7.47 -52.63 -0.01
CA GLU A 619 6.94 -52.07 -1.25
C GLU A 619 5.63 -51.32 -0.99
N VAL A 620 5.54 -50.10 -1.52
CA VAL A 620 4.31 -49.31 -1.47
C VAL A 620 3.50 -49.65 -2.72
N ALA A 621 2.28 -50.19 -2.53
CA ALA A 621 1.37 -50.41 -3.64
C ALA A 621 1.11 -49.07 -4.37
N LYS A 622 1.32 -49.03 -5.69
CA LYS A 622 1.12 -47.81 -6.49
C LYS A 622 -0.32 -47.30 -6.30
N LEU A 623 -0.48 -46.13 -5.70
CA LEU A 623 -1.67 -45.32 -5.97
C LEU A 623 -1.56 -44.88 -7.43
N GLU A 624 -2.52 -45.25 -8.28
CA GLU A 624 -2.68 -44.63 -9.59
C GLU A 624 -3.10 -43.17 -9.39
N LEU A 625 -2.11 -42.31 -9.17
CA LEU A 625 -2.21 -40.88 -9.39
C LEU A 625 -1.30 -40.60 -10.58
N ASP A 626 -1.89 -40.13 -11.68
CA ASP A 626 -1.18 -39.78 -12.91
C ASP A 626 0.07 -38.93 -12.64
N PRO A 627 1.17 -39.11 -13.41
CA PRO A 627 2.43 -38.45 -13.14
C PRO A 627 2.37 -36.97 -13.50
N ILE A 628 1.94 -36.13 -12.55
CA ILE A 628 2.12 -34.67 -12.57
C ILE A 628 3.56 -34.36 -12.10
N SER A 629 4.57 -34.89 -12.78
CA SER A 629 5.98 -34.77 -12.35
C SER A 629 6.52 -33.34 -12.50
N ASP A 630 6.03 -32.57 -13.46
CA ASP A 630 6.59 -31.24 -13.75
C ASP A 630 5.93 -30.10 -12.97
N ARG A 631 4.63 -30.20 -12.63
CA ARG A 631 3.96 -29.15 -11.82
C ARG A 631 4.32 -29.26 -10.33
N VAL A 632 4.51 -30.47 -9.79
CA VAL A 632 4.87 -30.65 -8.36
C VAL A 632 6.26 -30.09 -8.05
N ARG A 633 7.24 -30.33 -8.93
CA ARG A 633 8.58 -29.70 -8.84
C ARG A 633 8.48 -28.17 -8.83
N SER A 634 7.67 -27.61 -9.74
CA SER A 634 7.47 -26.15 -9.80
C SER A 634 6.83 -25.56 -8.53
N VAL A 635 5.96 -26.30 -7.84
CA VAL A 635 5.29 -25.86 -6.61
C VAL A 635 6.23 -25.96 -5.41
N ASP A 636 7.06 -26.99 -5.32
CA ASP A 636 8.05 -27.12 -4.24
C ASP A 636 9.19 -26.11 -4.40
N ASP A 637 9.63 -25.83 -5.63
CA ASP A 637 10.56 -24.74 -5.93
C ASP A 637 9.97 -23.38 -5.55
N LEU A 638 8.68 -23.13 -5.87
CA LEU A 638 7.97 -21.92 -5.45
C LEU A 638 7.87 -21.83 -3.92
N ARG A 639 7.55 -22.92 -3.21
CA ARG A 639 7.51 -22.95 -1.74
C ARG A 639 8.87 -22.65 -1.12
N ALA A 640 9.94 -23.19 -1.70
CA ALA A 640 11.31 -22.91 -1.25
C ALA A 640 11.69 -21.43 -1.45
N VAL A 641 11.35 -20.86 -2.61
CA VAL A 641 11.59 -19.43 -2.89
C VAL A 641 10.77 -18.53 -1.96
N VAL A 642 9.49 -18.86 -1.71
CA VAL A 642 8.61 -18.12 -0.79
C VAL A 642 9.14 -18.20 0.64
N ALA A 643 9.57 -19.39 1.11
CA ALA A 643 10.15 -19.55 2.44
C ALA A 643 11.47 -18.75 2.58
N GLN A 644 12.32 -18.77 1.56
CA GLN A 644 13.54 -17.97 1.53
C GLN A 644 13.23 -16.47 1.56
N LEU A 645 12.24 -16.00 0.79
CA LEU A 645 11.79 -14.62 0.79
C LEU A 645 11.19 -14.20 2.13
N HIS A 646 10.38 -15.05 2.75
CA HIS A 646 9.78 -14.79 4.06
C HIS A 646 10.86 -14.58 5.13
N GLY A 647 11.94 -15.37 5.07
CA GLY A 647 13.12 -15.21 5.92
C GLY A 647 13.92 -13.94 5.61
N VAL A 648 14.16 -13.62 4.34
CA VAL A 648 14.93 -12.42 3.93
C VAL A 648 14.18 -11.11 4.18
N LEU A 649 12.86 -11.11 4.01
CA LEU A 649 12.00 -9.94 4.17
C LEU A 649 11.50 -9.73 5.60
N ASN A 650 11.92 -10.56 6.56
CA ASN A 650 11.43 -10.58 7.94
C ASN A 650 9.88 -10.45 7.99
N VAL A 651 9.18 -11.26 7.19
CA VAL A 651 7.71 -11.15 7.08
C VAL A 651 7.02 -11.29 8.45
N ASN A 652 7.60 -12.07 9.35
CA ASN A 652 7.10 -12.21 10.72
C ASN A 652 7.24 -10.91 11.53
N GLU A 653 8.33 -10.16 11.35
CA GLU A 653 8.54 -8.85 11.98
C GLU A 653 7.58 -7.81 11.40
N TYR A 654 7.37 -7.83 10.08
CA TYR A 654 6.36 -6.98 9.43
C TYR A 654 4.93 -7.29 9.92
N LYS A 655 4.59 -8.57 10.10
CA LYS A 655 3.30 -9.00 10.65
C LYS A 655 3.13 -8.55 12.10
N ALA A 656 4.16 -8.72 12.94
CA ALA A 656 4.17 -8.23 14.31
C ALA A 656 4.01 -6.70 14.38
N GLU A 657 4.70 -5.97 13.51
CA GLU A 657 4.58 -4.51 13.39
C GLU A 657 3.18 -4.08 12.94
N ARG A 658 2.57 -4.81 12.00
CA ARG A 658 1.17 -4.56 11.57
C ARG A 658 0.19 -4.80 12.70
N GLU A 659 0.37 -5.88 13.46
CA GLU A 659 -0.45 -6.16 14.64
C GLU A 659 -0.31 -5.03 15.67
N ARG A 660 0.92 -4.61 15.98
CA ARG A 660 1.19 -3.48 16.88
C ARG A 660 0.48 -2.20 16.44
N ARG A 661 0.55 -1.85 15.16
CA ARG A 661 -0.14 -0.67 14.62
C ARG A 661 -1.66 -0.76 14.73
N LEU A 662 -2.24 -1.95 14.53
CA LEU A 662 -3.67 -2.14 14.68
C LEU A 662 -4.09 -2.08 16.16
N GLN A 663 -3.26 -2.59 17.07
CA GLN A 663 -3.46 -2.43 18.52
C GLN A 663 -3.43 -0.94 18.91
N GLU A 664 -2.41 -0.19 18.47
CA GLU A 664 -2.30 1.27 18.73
C GLU A 664 -3.52 2.03 18.18
N ARG A 665 -4.01 1.68 16.99
CA ARG A 665 -5.24 2.27 16.42
C ARG A 665 -6.48 1.93 17.25
N LEU A 666 -6.59 0.69 17.73
CA LEU A 666 -7.70 0.28 18.58
C LEU A 666 -7.70 1.05 19.90
N GLU A 667 -6.56 1.11 20.58
CA GLU A 667 -6.38 1.83 21.85
C GLU A 667 -6.78 3.30 21.69
N LYS A 668 -6.32 3.94 20.61
CA LYS A 668 -6.65 5.33 20.32
C LYS A 668 -8.15 5.54 20.05
N ALA A 669 -8.77 4.64 19.27
CA ALA A 669 -10.20 4.72 19.00
C ALA A 669 -11.02 4.51 20.28
N GLU A 670 -10.61 3.59 21.16
CA GLU A 670 -11.25 3.34 22.45
C GLU A 670 -11.08 4.52 23.42
N GLU A 671 -9.91 5.16 23.44
CA GLU A 671 -9.64 6.35 24.24
C GLU A 671 -10.52 7.53 23.81
N GLU A 672 -10.66 7.79 22.51
CA GLU A 672 -11.55 8.83 21.98
C GLU A 672 -13.03 8.49 22.17
N LEU A 673 -13.39 7.20 22.13
CA LEU A 673 -14.78 6.74 22.27
C LEU A 673 -15.28 6.84 23.72
N LYS A 674 -14.42 6.63 24.72
CA LYS A 674 -14.79 6.61 26.14
C LYS A 674 -15.53 7.86 26.64
N PRO A 675 -15.01 9.10 26.46
CA PRO A 675 -15.72 10.30 26.91
C PRO A 675 -17.05 10.52 26.17
N LEU A 676 -17.11 10.17 24.88
CA LEU A 676 -18.34 10.27 24.08
C LEU A 676 -19.38 9.23 24.53
N GLN A 677 -18.94 8.02 24.89
CA GLN A 677 -19.79 6.99 25.47
C GLN A 677 -20.39 7.44 26.80
N ASP A 678 -19.59 8.02 27.69
CA ASP A 678 -20.06 8.54 28.99
C ASP A 678 -21.10 9.65 28.79
N GLN A 679 -20.85 10.58 27.86
CA GLN A 679 -21.83 11.62 27.50
C GLN A 679 -23.12 11.03 26.91
N LYS A 680 -23.02 10.05 26.01
CA LYS A 680 -24.19 9.38 25.43
C LYS A 680 -25.03 8.71 26.51
N THR A 681 -24.42 7.95 27.42
CA THR A 681 -25.15 7.26 28.49
C THR A 681 -25.86 8.23 29.44
N LEU A 682 -25.25 9.39 29.70
CA LEU A 682 -25.90 10.45 30.48
C LEU A 682 -27.15 10.97 29.76
N ILE A 683 -27.03 11.30 28.46
CA ILE A 683 -28.14 11.78 27.64
C ILE A 683 -29.25 10.71 27.52
N GLU A 684 -28.89 9.44 27.36
CA GLU A 684 -29.84 8.32 27.28
C GLU A 684 -30.67 8.19 28.55
N ARG A 685 -30.05 8.16 29.74
CA ARG A 685 -30.76 8.11 31.03
C ARG A 685 -31.76 9.26 31.18
N GLU A 686 -31.33 10.44 30.77
CA GLU A 686 -32.11 11.66 30.81
C GLU A 686 -33.32 11.65 29.87
N CYS A 687 -33.14 11.07 28.67
CA CYS A 687 -34.18 10.85 27.67
C CYS A 687 -35.16 9.75 28.07
N GLU A 688 -34.66 8.65 28.66
CA GLU A 688 -35.48 7.56 29.21
C GLU A 688 -36.44 8.12 30.26
N ALA A 689 -35.93 8.83 31.26
CA ALA A 689 -36.74 9.44 32.31
C ALA A 689 -37.76 10.44 31.75
N HIS A 690 -37.44 11.16 30.68
CA HIS A 690 -38.41 12.05 30.02
C HIS A 690 -39.50 11.27 29.29
N SER A 691 -39.12 10.25 28.52
CA SER A 691 -40.08 9.41 27.79
C SER A 691 -41.05 8.74 28.77
N GLU A 692 -40.56 8.23 29.89
CA GLU A 692 -41.36 7.62 30.94
C GLU A 692 -42.32 8.64 31.57
N ARG A 693 -41.87 9.84 31.91
CA ARG A 693 -42.75 10.91 32.42
C ARG A 693 -43.86 11.27 31.44
N VAL A 694 -43.58 11.32 30.14
CA VAL A 694 -44.60 11.61 29.12
C VAL A 694 -45.61 10.46 29.02
N MET A 695 -45.16 9.21 29.07
CA MET A 695 -46.06 8.04 29.08
C MET A 695 -46.93 8.01 30.33
N ILE A 696 -46.37 8.29 31.51
CA ILE A 696 -47.12 8.39 32.78
C ILE A 696 -48.12 9.56 32.72
N ALA A 697 -47.73 10.72 32.19
CA ALA A 697 -48.64 11.86 32.03
C ALA A 697 -49.80 11.54 31.09
N GLY A 698 -49.53 10.82 29.99
CA GLY A 698 -50.58 10.32 29.09
C GLY A 698 -51.55 9.38 29.79
N PHE A 699 -51.03 8.44 30.59
CA PHE A 699 -51.85 7.54 31.41
C PHE A 699 -52.70 8.29 32.44
N ALA A 700 -52.11 9.27 33.14
CA ALA A 700 -52.83 10.09 34.11
C ALA A 700 -53.94 10.93 33.44
N ALA A 701 -53.69 11.50 32.26
CA ALA A 701 -54.69 12.24 31.50
C ALA A 701 -55.87 11.36 31.07
N MET A 702 -55.59 10.13 30.63
CA MET A 702 -56.64 9.14 30.33
C MET A 702 -57.46 8.80 31.59
N GLY A 703 -56.81 8.66 32.75
CA GLY A 703 -57.50 8.43 34.03
C GLY A 703 -58.39 9.59 34.46
N ILE A 704 -57.93 10.84 34.32
CA ILE A 704 -58.73 12.04 34.60
C ILE A 704 -59.94 12.11 33.65
N GLN A 705 -59.74 11.85 32.36
CA GLN A 705 -60.82 11.81 31.38
C GLN A 705 -61.91 10.79 31.78
N THR A 706 -61.50 9.58 32.18
CA THR A 706 -62.42 8.57 32.70
C THR A 706 -63.14 9.05 33.96
N GLY A 707 -62.44 9.70 34.89
CA GLY A 707 -63.02 10.27 36.11
C GLY A 707 -64.06 11.36 35.83
N ILE A 708 -63.81 12.23 34.85
CA ILE A 708 -64.76 13.26 34.41
C ILE A 708 -66.00 12.60 33.81
N PHE A 709 -65.83 11.62 32.92
CA PHE A 709 -66.97 10.91 32.34
C PHE A 709 -67.79 10.15 33.39
N ALA A 710 -67.12 9.52 34.36
CA ALA A 710 -67.78 8.88 35.50
C ALA A 710 -68.62 9.89 36.31
N ARG A 711 -68.05 11.05 36.66
CA ARG A 711 -68.75 12.08 37.43
C ARG A 711 -69.95 12.63 36.68
N LEU A 712 -69.78 12.94 35.40
CA LEU A 712 -70.85 13.48 34.55
C LEU A 712 -71.96 12.46 34.30
N THR A 713 -71.65 11.17 34.21
CA THR A 713 -72.62 10.11 33.89
C THR A 713 -73.45 9.64 35.08
N TRP A 714 -72.88 9.63 36.29
CA TRP A 714 -73.57 9.06 37.46
C TRP A 714 -74.12 10.10 38.44
N TRP A 715 -73.65 11.34 38.37
CA TRP A 715 -74.08 12.38 39.31
C TRP A 715 -74.73 13.60 38.64
N ASP A 716 -74.21 14.09 37.51
CA ASP A 716 -74.70 15.35 36.91
C ASP A 716 -75.72 15.14 35.76
N PHE A 717 -75.51 14.13 34.91
CA PHE A 717 -76.32 13.86 33.73
C PHE A 717 -76.72 12.39 33.66
N SER A 718 -77.74 12.06 32.85
CA SER A 718 -78.12 10.66 32.57
C SER A 718 -77.25 10.03 31.48
N TRP A 719 -77.26 8.70 31.42
CA TRP A 719 -76.53 7.96 30.38
C TRP A 719 -76.95 8.35 28.96
N ASP A 720 -78.24 8.58 28.71
CA ASP A 720 -78.75 8.94 27.38
C ASP A 720 -78.15 10.25 26.83
N ILE A 721 -77.72 11.18 27.70
CA ILE A 721 -77.04 12.42 27.32
C ILE A 721 -75.53 12.17 27.12
N MET A 722 -74.93 11.31 27.94
CA MET A 722 -73.48 11.04 27.92
C MET A 722 -73.05 9.99 26.89
N GLU A 723 -73.95 9.12 26.44
CA GLU A 723 -73.71 8.11 25.42
C GLU A 723 -73.15 8.70 24.11
N PRO A 724 -73.78 9.69 23.45
CA PRO A 724 -73.23 10.26 22.23
C PRO A 724 -71.89 10.98 22.47
N ILE A 725 -71.71 11.59 23.64
CA ILE A 725 -70.48 12.31 24.00
C ILE A 725 -69.29 11.34 24.11
N THR A 726 -69.47 10.21 24.81
CA THR A 726 -68.43 9.18 24.95
C THR A 726 -68.16 8.47 23.62
N TYR A 727 -69.18 8.28 22.78
CA TYR A 727 -69.00 7.78 21.42
C TYR A 727 -68.14 8.73 20.57
N PHE A 728 -68.44 10.03 20.55
CA PHE A 728 -67.61 11.00 19.81
C PHE A 728 -66.19 11.10 20.38
N ALA A 729 -66.01 10.95 21.70
CA ALA A 729 -64.69 10.93 22.31
C ALA A 729 -63.84 9.72 21.88
N THR A 730 -64.43 8.52 21.85
CA THR A 730 -63.73 7.30 21.38
C THR A 730 -63.47 7.33 19.87
N PHE A 731 -64.41 7.83 19.07
CA PHE A 731 -64.17 8.01 17.64
C PHE A 731 -63.06 9.05 17.38
N SER A 732 -62.98 10.11 18.20
CA SER A 732 -61.91 11.11 18.12
C SER A 732 -60.53 10.54 18.43
N THR A 733 -60.40 9.56 19.34
CA THR A 733 -59.10 8.91 19.59
C THR A 733 -58.65 8.02 18.42
N VAL A 734 -59.59 7.36 17.73
CA VAL A 734 -59.31 6.62 16.48
C VAL A 734 -58.91 7.57 15.34
N ILE A 735 -59.58 8.72 15.21
CA ILE A 735 -59.17 9.75 14.24
C ILE A 735 -57.76 10.26 14.58
N ALA A 736 -57.45 10.50 15.86
CA ALA A 736 -56.14 10.97 16.29
C ALA A 736 -55.03 9.94 16.04
N SER A 737 -55.30 8.64 16.25
CA SER A 737 -54.33 7.57 15.96
C SER A 737 -54.11 7.41 14.44
N CYS A 738 -55.16 7.55 13.63
CA CYS A 738 -55.05 7.60 12.17
C CYS A 738 -54.28 8.85 11.71
N GLY A 739 -54.55 10.02 12.29
CA GLY A 739 -53.81 11.25 12.04
C GLY A 739 -52.33 11.13 12.41
N TYR A 740 -52.02 10.46 13.51
CA TYR A 740 -50.65 10.12 13.90
C TYR A 740 -49.98 9.23 12.86
N TYR A 741 -50.66 8.19 12.37
CA TYR A 741 -50.12 7.33 11.29
C TYR A 741 -49.89 8.13 9.99
N LEU A 742 -50.83 8.98 9.59
CA LEU A 742 -50.68 9.80 8.39
C LEU A 742 -49.47 10.72 8.46
N TYR A 743 -49.20 11.28 9.65
CA TYR A 743 -48.07 12.16 9.91
C TYR A 743 -46.74 11.41 10.05
N THR A 744 -46.71 10.30 10.77
CA THR A 744 -45.47 9.60 11.15
C THR A 744 -45.13 8.39 10.26
N LYS A 745 -46.09 7.90 9.48
CA LYS A 745 -46.04 6.64 8.71
C LYS A 745 -45.76 5.40 9.58
N GLN A 746 -46.11 5.46 10.87
CA GLN A 746 -45.95 4.37 11.83
C GLN A 746 -47.27 4.16 12.60
N PRO A 747 -47.68 2.91 12.89
CA PRO A 747 -48.88 2.67 13.67
C PRO A 747 -48.73 3.23 15.09
N PHE A 748 -49.86 3.61 15.71
CA PHE A 748 -49.85 4.06 17.10
C PHE A 748 -49.76 2.85 18.04
N GLU A 749 -48.54 2.38 18.26
CA GLU A 749 -48.22 1.33 19.23
C GLU A 749 -47.41 1.93 20.39
N TYR A 750 -47.77 1.62 21.64
CA TYR A 750 -47.18 2.28 22.82
C TYR A 750 -45.64 2.18 22.88
N HIS A 751 -45.06 1.05 22.48
CA HIS A 751 -43.61 0.88 22.45
C HIS A 751 -42.96 1.76 21.36
N GLN A 752 -43.50 1.77 20.14
CA GLN A 752 -43.01 2.60 19.04
C GLN A 752 -43.17 4.09 19.34
N CYS A 753 -44.28 4.49 19.96
CA CYS A 753 -44.53 5.85 20.41
C CYS A 753 -43.50 6.29 21.46
N ARG A 754 -43.22 5.43 22.46
CA ARG A 754 -42.18 5.68 23.47
C ARG A 754 -40.80 5.84 22.83
N ASP A 755 -40.42 4.93 21.94
CA ASP A 755 -39.11 4.95 21.27
C ASP A 755 -38.95 6.17 20.37
N ARG A 756 -40.04 6.62 19.73
CA ARG A 756 -40.06 7.87 18.96
C ARG A 756 -39.91 9.10 19.85
N ILE A 757 -40.60 9.16 21.00
CA ILE A 757 -40.44 10.25 21.98
C ILE A 757 -39.00 10.28 22.47
N PHE A 758 -38.44 9.13 22.81
CA PHE A 758 -37.05 8.97 23.21
C PHE A 758 -36.09 9.48 22.13
N THR A 759 -36.21 8.97 20.90
CA THR A 759 -35.33 9.31 19.77
C THR A 759 -35.38 10.81 19.46
N ARG A 760 -36.57 11.41 19.41
CA ARG A 760 -36.74 12.84 19.17
C ARG A 760 -36.06 13.67 20.26
N GLN A 761 -36.22 13.25 21.52
CA GLN A 761 -35.61 13.94 22.65
C GLN A 761 -34.09 13.74 22.68
N PHE A 762 -33.60 12.55 22.29
CA PHE A 762 -32.18 12.23 22.18
C PHE A 762 -31.49 13.19 21.21
N TYR A 763 -32.01 13.34 19.98
CA TYR A 763 -31.42 14.29 19.01
C TYR A 763 -31.46 15.74 19.51
N LYS A 764 -32.57 16.15 20.13
CA LYS A 764 -32.70 17.51 20.68
C LYS A 764 -31.67 17.79 21.79
N ARG A 765 -31.44 16.82 22.68
CA ARG A 765 -30.45 16.94 23.77
C ARG A 765 -29.02 16.76 23.27
N ALA A 766 -28.78 15.87 22.32
CA ALA A 766 -27.48 15.73 21.67
C ALA A 766 -27.04 17.06 21.04
N MET A 767 -27.93 17.77 20.34
CA MET A 767 -27.63 19.11 19.83
C MET A 767 -27.37 20.13 20.95
N LYS A 768 -28.13 20.07 22.06
CA LYS A 768 -27.93 20.96 23.21
C LYS A 768 -26.59 20.76 23.91
N HIS A 769 -26.14 19.51 24.02
CA HIS A 769 -24.86 19.14 24.65
C HIS A 769 -23.68 19.15 23.65
N ASN A 770 -23.88 19.60 22.41
CA ASN A 770 -22.90 19.55 21.33
C ASN A 770 -22.29 18.15 21.12
N PHE A 771 -23.09 17.10 21.35
CA PHE A 771 -22.67 15.71 21.15
C PHE A 771 -22.61 15.39 19.65
N ASN A 772 -21.41 15.07 19.16
CA ASN A 772 -21.20 14.75 17.75
C ASN A 772 -21.54 13.28 17.45
N ILE A 773 -22.79 13.06 17.02
CA ILE A 773 -23.33 11.73 16.68
C ILE A 773 -22.56 11.08 15.52
N ILE A 774 -22.17 11.87 14.51
CA ILE A 774 -21.47 11.36 13.33
C ILE A 774 -20.11 10.80 13.74
N ARG A 775 -19.33 11.59 14.50
CA ARG A 775 -18.02 11.17 15.00
C ARG A 775 -18.08 9.94 15.90
N TYR A 776 -19.11 9.85 16.75
CA TYR A 776 -19.32 8.68 17.60
C TYR A 776 -19.59 7.41 16.77
N ASN A 777 -20.45 7.48 15.75
CA ASN A 777 -20.74 6.36 14.86
C ASN A 777 -19.51 5.94 14.04
N GLU A 778 -18.73 6.90 13.54
CA GLU A 778 -17.44 6.63 12.89
C GLU A 778 -16.49 5.87 13.80
N LEU A 779 -16.32 6.31 15.06
CA LEU A 779 -15.43 5.67 16.03
C LEU A 779 -15.89 4.25 16.40
N ILE A 780 -17.20 4.01 16.52
CA ILE A 780 -17.72 2.64 16.73
C ILE A 780 -17.38 1.76 15.53
N THR A 781 -17.61 2.26 14.32
CA THR A 781 -17.37 1.50 13.09
C THR A 781 -15.89 1.19 12.94
N GLU A 782 -15.01 2.16 13.22
CA GLU A 782 -13.55 1.97 13.22
C GLU A 782 -13.13 0.95 14.29
N ARG A 783 -13.65 1.05 15.52
CA ARG A 783 -13.36 0.08 16.59
C ARG A 783 -13.75 -1.34 16.18
N GLU A 784 -14.95 -1.54 15.66
CA GLU A 784 -15.45 -2.85 15.23
C GLU A 784 -14.64 -3.40 14.05
N GLU A 785 -14.28 -2.55 13.09
CA GLU A 785 -13.43 -2.93 11.96
C GLU A 785 -12.04 -3.36 12.43
N VAL A 786 -11.40 -2.58 13.30
CA VAL A 786 -10.06 -2.87 13.83
C VAL A 786 -10.08 -4.12 14.71
N GLN A 787 -11.09 -4.29 15.56
CA GLN A 787 -11.26 -5.52 16.37
C GLN A 787 -11.46 -6.74 15.48
N ARG A 788 -12.25 -6.61 14.40
CA ARG A 788 -12.40 -7.69 13.41
C ARG A 788 -11.08 -8.01 12.73
N LEU A 789 -10.32 -6.99 12.30
CA LEU A 789 -9.00 -7.17 11.66
C LEU A 789 -7.97 -7.81 12.60
N LEU A 790 -7.94 -7.40 13.87
CA LEU A 790 -7.11 -8.02 14.90
C LEU A 790 -7.55 -9.45 15.19
N GLY A 791 -8.86 -9.70 15.23
CA GLY A 791 -9.44 -11.04 15.37
C GLY A 791 -9.04 -11.96 14.22
N CYS A 792 -9.00 -11.46 12.98
CA CYS A 792 -8.45 -12.20 11.84
C CYS A 792 -6.96 -12.47 12.04
N ILE A 793 -6.15 -11.45 12.37
CA ILE A 793 -4.68 -11.61 12.49
C ILE A 793 -4.29 -12.56 13.63
N ARG A 794 -5.04 -12.54 14.75
CA ARG A 794 -4.79 -13.37 15.94
C ARG A 794 -5.50 -14.72 15.90
N ASP A 795 -6.16 -15.06 14.80
CA ASP A 795 -6.88 -16.32 14.67
C ASP A 795 -5.89 -17.49 14.80
N PRO A 796 -6.01 -18.32 15.86
CA PRO A 796 -5.05 -19.41 16.14
C PRO A 796 -5.08 -20.52 15.08
N LEU A 797 -6.09 -20.53 14.21
CA LEU A 797 -6.21 -21.45 13.07
C LEU A 797 -5.65 -20.82 11.78
N GLN A 798 -5.37 -19.52 11.76
CA GLN A 798 -4.69 -18.81 10.67
C GLN A 798 -3.17 -18.87 10.82
N LEU A 799 -2.60 -20.05 10.64
CA LEU A 799 -1.26 -20.15 10.04
C LEU A 799 -1.32 -19.86 8.52
N HIS A 800 -2.10 -18.85 8.10
CA HIS A 800 -2.17 -18.35 6.73
C HIS A 800 -2.19 -19.44 5.62
N LEU A 801 -3.17 -20.36 5.58
CA LEU A 801 -3.67 -21.15 4.41
C LEU A 801 -4.91 -22.03 4.84
N PRO A 802 -5.82 -22.53 3.94
CA PRO A 802 -7.25 -22.68 4.25
C PRO A 802 -7.77 -24.12 4.36
N VAL A 803 -8.83 -24.33 5.16
CA VAL A 803 -9.99 -25.20 4.81
C VAL A 803 -11.29 -24.64 5.42
N SER A 804 -12.11 -24.05 4.54
CA SER A 804 -13.58 -23.89 4.52
C SER A 804 -14.42 -24.14 5.80
N TYR A 805 -15.05 -23.07 6.27
CA TYR A 805 -16.52 -22.92 6.29
C TYR A 805 -17.35 -24.14 6.74
N LEU A 806 -17.23 -24.57 8.00
CA LEU A 806 -18.21 -25.46 8.63
C LEU A 806 -18.44 -25.06 10.09
N SER A 807 -19.31 -24.05 10.33
CA SER A 807 -20.12 -23.97 11.57
C SER A 807 -21.10 -22.78 11.63
N LYS A 808 -21.51 -22.18 10.50
CA LYS A 808 -22.55 -21.12 10.54
C LYS A 808 -24.01 -21.64 10.57
N TYR A 809 -24.23 -22.93 10.83
CA TYR A 809 -25.58 -23.50 11.01
C TYR A 809 -25.64 -24.61 12.08
N GLU A 810 -24.96 -24.42 13.21
CA GLU A 810 -25.31 -25.16 14.44
C GLU A 810 -25.44 -24.18 15.60
N ARG A 811 -26.49 -23.35 15.54
CA ARG A 811 -27.25 -22.80 16.68
C ARG A 811 -28.38 -21.90 16.16
N ILE A 812 -29.34 -22.52 15.47
CA ILE A 812 -30.79 -22.41 15.75
C ILE A 812 -31.35 -23.82 15.65
#